data_AF-A0A518DBN6-F1
#
_entry.id   AF-A0A518DBN6-F1
#
_cell.length_a   1.000
_cell.length_b   1.000
_cell.length_c   1.000
_cell.angle_alpha   90.00
_cell.angle_beta   90.00
_cell.angle_gamma   90.00
#
_symmetry.space_group_name_H-M   'P 1'
#
loop_
_entity.id
_entity.type
_entity.pdbx_description
1 polymer ?
#
loop_
_entity_poly.entity_id
_entity_poly.type
_entity_poly.pdbx_seq_one_letter_code
_entity_poly.pdbx_strand_id
1 'polypeptide(L)'
;MQFSRTWLAALVAAACGTAASEAAATDIRTDSGSFEQRFEAWGTSLAWMGNELGASTSGSRRDQIMDLLFDQNNGLGLNFVRYNIGAGQNPAGPAITRPGGDIAGWVPSAPANASDPSTWVWDWNADATQRLILNEAIERGVTQVEAFANSAPWWMTESLSSTGAPKVNNVAQNNLSTDNYDVFGEYLLDVSEHFESNLGIQFNTLSPMNEPGTSFWNGGSNQEGMNISTGSAQSALIREIGQQLVDRGSAVGLVGPEETTSGRTATSFAQWGSATRSYLDRVNTHSYSYSWSSSDADSAAALAGLVASRPSSTQTIYATEFGTGGNSTPLSGGITLANQISNDLRHLGAAGWTYWQAVEDNNGSNWGMLIAPFNGTNTWFNMRKQYYAMQHFSAHIRPGSQILDQSNDETVAAYDPRSSTTVLVVTNDEDAVDSNAYTMLDRSAAYTRVIRTDASGNYRSYGPAAVRGNQISMTATEQSITTILIYDQPNLIQNANFSLGSAGNGANSIDGWQAQGQAAFDSSRDNSGDSSGSGRLLTNSVRNFGKIYQAGIGGADTDLTGVGYQLSLDVQFQNAGAANYDAKTYLSVEFYGADDQSLAHGSVSDYKTLIVPALGIDQSGGVDSDYRSYYSGTFVAPAGTRYVRPVIGYENVATGSTDWTYIDNAYLGVTHPAAQGREWILTGGGSLSNKVNWSYNAQVENNSKLYFGNAIQQASTVAVDGAEAIARLTFFSDNAYRLQGAGQLTIGDANPAAANLIDVRLGSHRVSVNTQLAGDLNVQVLPGASVAFDAALSLNGNQLTKLGAGTLSLATGFVMDGGAIRSYAASDAALYLGADAVLDGDFELLLAPGQVAQLGDLFRLASYAALSDTFDGIVLPSLPTELAWEIEYGVDALIAEVVNAGLPGDFNNDGSVDAADYTVWRDNFGAAGPLLNDGGLGVPIGSAHYELWRGNFGETLGALNASSAPVPEPGAIALLLLTLLAQVHSRRR
;
A
#
# COMPACT_ATOMS: atom_id res chain seq x y z
N MET A 1 -23.09 35.34 72.14
CA MET A 1 -22.87 36.36 71.10
C MET A 1 -21.75 35.82 70.21
N GLN A 2 -22.07 35.33 69.01
CA GLN A 2 -21.72 35.98 67.73
C GLN A 2 -20.22 36.31 67.70
N PHE A 3 -19.35 35.61 66.97
CA PHE A 3 -19.28 35.52 65.51
C PHE A 3 -18.50 34.25 65.10
N SER A 4 -19.18 33.33 64.41
CA SER A 4 -18.56 32.19 63.71
C SER A 4 -19.55 31.77 62.64
N ARG A 5 -19.52 32.41 61.45
CA ARG A 5 -20.30 31.96 60.27
C ARG A 5 -20.03 32.66 58.93
N THR A 6 -18.95 33.44 58.76
CA THR A 6 -18.73 34.20 57.51
C THR A 6 -17.51 33.80 56.67
N TRP A 7 -16.74 32.78 57.04
CA TRP A 7 -15.54 32.39 56.27
C TRP A 7 -15.59 31.01 55.58
N LEU A 8 -16.69 30.25 55.73
CA LEU A 8 -16.85 28.96 55.02
C LEU A 8 -17.80 29.02 53.80
N ALA A 9 -18.55 30.11 53.61
CA ALA A 9 -19.45 30.24 52.46
C ALA A 9 -18.77 30.84 51.22
N ALA A 10 -17.67 31.57 51.37
CA ALA A 10 -16.95 32.18 50.25
C ALA A 10 -15.98 31.22 49.54
N LEU A 11 -15.53 30.15 50.22
CA LEU A 11 -14.63 29.14 49.63
C LEU A 11 -15.37 27.96 49.00
N VAL A 12 -16.67 27.78 49.28
CA VAL A 12 -17.52 26.81 48.57
C VAL A 12 -18.22 27.45 47.36
N ALA A 13 -18.38 28.78 47.33
CA ALA A 13 -18.94 29.49 46.17
C ALA A 13 -17.91 29.78 45.06
N ALA A 14 -16.61 29.72 45.34
CA ALA A 14 -15.54 29.85 44.33
C ALA A 14 -15.08 28.49 43.75
N ALA A 15 -15.54 27.37 44.32
CA ALA A 15 -15.32 26.02 43.79
C ALA A 15 -16.49 25.52 42.91
N CYS A 16 -17.54 26.33 42.76
CA CYS A 16 -18.53 26.18 41.70
C CYS A 16 -18.11 27.03 40.50
N GLY A 17 -16.83 26.90 40.09
CA GLY A 17 -16.52 27.13 38.68
C GLY A 17 -17.39 26.14 37.93
N THR A 18 -18.23 26.64 37.04
CA THR A 18 -18.95 25.83 36.08
C THR A 18 -17.89 25.00 35.37
N ALA A 19 -17.69 23.75 35.81
CA ALA A 19 -17.17 22.74 34.92
C ALA A 19 -18.16 22.75 33.77
N ALA A 20 -17.77 23.38 32.66
CA ALA A 20 -18.39 23.06 31.39
C ALA A 20 -18.38 21.54 31.36
N SER A 21 -19.55 20.92 31.15
CA SER A 21 -19.56 19.48 30.92
C SER A 21 -18.54 19.24 29.82
N GLU A 22 -17.45 18.53 30.10
CA GLU A 22 -16.62 18.00 29.02
C GLU A 22 -17.59 17.29 28.09
N ALA A 23 -17.64 17.73 26.84
CA ALA A 23 -18.44 17.06 25.84
C ALA A 23 -18.07 15.57 25.90
N ALA A 24 -19.09 14.70 25.96
CA ALA A 24 -18.84 13.27 25.95
C ALA A 24 -18.07 12.94 24.67
N ALA A 25 -16.97 12.20 24.79
CA ALA A 25 -16.16 11.85 23.63
C ALA A 25 -16.98 11.07 22.60
N THR A 26 -16.78 11.37 21.32
CA THR A 26 -17.37 10.62 20.21
C THR A 26 -16.76 9.23 20.18
N ASP A 27 -17.62 8.22 20.18
CA ASP A 27 -17.20 6.83 20.15
C ASP A 27 -16.91 6.40 18.71
N ILE A 28 -15.67 5.98 18.44
CA ILE A 28 -15.22 5.49 17.14
C ILE A 28 -15.06 3.97 17.27
N ARG A 29 -16.02 3.23 16.74
CA ARG A 29 -16.12 1.78 16.87
C ARG A 29 -15.21 1.10 15.86
N THR A 30 -13.98 0.78 16.26
CA THR A 30 -12.97 0.23 15.34
C THR A 30 -12.96 -1.30 15.23
N ASP A 31 -13.91 -1.98 15.84
CA ASP A 31 -14.05 -3.43 15.69
C ASP A 31 -14.58 -3.82 14.28
N SER A 32 -14.24 -5.02 13.83
CA SER A 32 -14.62 -5.52 12.50
C SER A 32 -16.13 -5.72 12.28
N GLY A 33 -16.97 -5.47 13.29
CA GLY A 33 -18.43 -5.55 13.21
C GLY A 33 -19.11 -4.19 13.05
N SER A 34 -18.36 -3.09 13.13
CA SER A 34 -18.90 -1.73 13.26
C SER A 34 -18.52 -0.78 12.11
N PHE A 35 -18.44 -1.30 10.88
CA PHE A 35 -18.21 -0.49 9.69
C PHE A 35 -19.46 -0.41 8.79
N GLU A 36 -19.66 0.73 8.14
CA GLU A 36 -20.79 1.01 7.25
C GLU A 36 -20.57 0.38 5.87
N GLN A 37 -19.47 0.75 5.20
CA GLN A 37 -19.07 0.24 3.90
C GLN A 37 -17.55 0.12 3.76
N ARG A 38 -17.11 -0.69 2.80
CA ARG A 38 -15.72 -0.68 2.33
C ARG A 38 -15.59 0.39 1.25
N PHE A 39 -14.59 1.25 1.38
CA PHE A 39 -14.27 2.28 0.41
C PHE A 39 -13.46 1.69 -0.75
N GLU A 40 -13.73 2.13 -1.97
CA GLU A 40 -13.25 1.52 -3.22
C GLU A 40 -12.51 2.51 -4.12
N ALA A 41 -12.91 3.80 -4.15
CA ALA A 41 -12.39 4.70 -5.17
C ALA A 41 -12.52 6.21 -4.88
N TRP A 42 -11.43 6.95 -5.12
CA TRP A 42 -11.45 8.40 -5.33
C TRP A 42 -11.15 8.72 -6.79
N GLY A 43 -11.89 9.66 -7.39
CA GLY A 43 -11.68 9.96 -8.79
C GLY A 43 -12.04 11.35 -9.29
N THR A 44 -11.92 11.50 -10.60
CA THR A 44 -12.37 12.68 -11.35
C THR A 44 -12.78 12.31 -12.79
N SER A 45 -13.61 13.15 -13.42
CA SER A 45 -13.88 13.08 -14.85
C SER A 45 -12.77 13.75 -15.67
N LEU A 46 -12.45 13.14 -16.81
CA LEU A 46 -11.59 13.76 -17.82
C LEU A 46 -12.37 14.71 -18.74
N ALA A 47 -13.70 14.80 -18.60
CA ALA A 47 -14.49 15.70 -19.41
C ALA A 47 -13.93 17.12 -19.38
N TRP A 48 -13.68 17.64 -20.58
CA TRP A 48 -13.09 18.95 -20.87
C TRP A 48 -11.61 19.08 -20.47
N MET A 49 -11.25 18.79 -19.22
CA MET A 49 -9.86 18.88 -18.76
C MET A 49 -8.92 17.95 -19.52
N GLY A 50 -9.35 16.74 -19.85
CA GLY A 50 -8.54 15.77 -20.59
C GLY A 50 -8.29 16.21 -22.02
N ASN A 51 -9.30 16.82 -22.65
CA ASN A 51 -9.18 17.39 -23.99
C ASN A 51 -8.15 18.53 -24.00
N GLU A 52 -8.20 19.40 -23.01
CA GLU A 52 -7.31 20.58 -22.91
C GLU A 52 -5.88 20.23 -22.49
N LEU A 53 -5.71 19.39 -21.46
CA LEU A 53 -4.38 18.96 -21.03
C LEU A 53 -3.68 18.12 -22.10
N GLY A 54 -4.43 17.24 -22.79
CA GLY A 54 -3.90 16.43 -23.87
C GLY A 54 -3.49 17.26 -25.09
N ALA A 55 -4.21 18.35 -25.38
CA ALA A 55 -3.85 19.31 -26.44
C ALA A 55 -2.67 20.22 -26.08
N SER A 56 -2.26 20.25 -24.80
CA SER A 56 -1.26 21.21 -24.33
C SER A 56 0.15 20.91 -24.86
N THR A 57 0.87 21.97 -25.26
CA THR A 57 2.28 21.89 -25.69
C THR A 57 3.26 21.95 -24.52
N SER A 58 2.79 22.20 -23.29
CA SER A 58 3.61 22.24 -22.08
C SER A 58 3.59 20.88 -21.36
N GLY A 59 4.47 19.97 -21.78
CA GLY A 59 4.59 18.63 -21.16
C GLY A 59 4.85 18.71 -19.65
N SER A 60 5.75 19.58 -19.21
CA SER A 60 6.08 19.73 -17.79
C SER A 60 4.90 20.18 -16.92
N ARG A 61 4.01 21.06 -17.41
CA ARG A 61 2.81 21.47 -16.66
C ARG A 61 1.83 20.30 -16.56
N ARG A 62 1.64 19.57 -17.67
CA ARG A 62 0.78 18.39 -17.70
C ARG A 62 1.28 17.36 -16.69
N ASP A 63 2.56 16.99 -16.75
CA ASP A 63 3.17 16.03 -15.82
C ASP A 63 2.94 16.43 -14.36
N GLN A 64 3.21 17.69 -14.01
CA GLN A 64 2.97 18.20 -12.64
C GLN A 64 1.51 18.07 -12.20
N ILE A 65 0.55 18.39 -13.08
CA ILE A 65 -0.88 18.26 -12.78
C ILE A 65 -1.25 16.78 -12.63
N MET A 66 -0.75 15.92 -13.52
CA MET A 66 -1.02 14.48 -13.47
C MET A 66 -0.44 13.84 -12.22
N ASP A 67 0.75 14.25 -11.78
CA ASP A 67 1.35 13.82 -10.52
C ASP A 67 0.49 14.29 -9.33
N LEU A 68 0.07 15.57 -9.30
CA LEU A 68 -0.79 16.09 -8.23
C LEU A 68 -2.14 15.37 -8.14
N LEU A 69 -2.70 14.89 -9.26
CA LEU A 69 -3.99 14.21 -9.25
C LEU A 69 -3.87 12.71 -8.98
N PHE A 70 -2.93 12.02 -9.63
CA PHE A 70 -2.94 10.55 -9.69
C PHE A 70 -1.77 9.90 -8.95
N ASP A 71 -0.64 10.58 -8.76
CA ASP A 71 0.47 9.99 -7.99
C ASP A 71 0.07 9.85 -6.51
N GLN A 72 0.10 8.62 -6.00
CA GLN A 72 -0.30 8.31 -4.63
C GLN A 72 0.62 8.90 -3.56
N ASN A 73 1.91 9.07 -3.86
CA ASN A 73 2.92 9.54 -2.92
C ASN A 73 3.02 11.07 -2.92
N ASN A 74 2.81 11.69 -4.08
CA ASN A 74 3.07 13.11 -4.32
C ASN A 74 1.80 13.95 -4.51
N GLY A 75 0.64 13.30 -4.71
CA GLY A 75 -0.62 13.96 -5.03
C GLY A 75 -1.83 13.42 -4.24
N LEU A 76 -3.01 13.55 -4.82
CA LEU A 76 -4.27 13.03 -4.28
C LEU A 76 -4.34 11.50 -4.35
N GLY A 77 -3.58 10.87 -5.27
CA GLY A 77 -3.64 9.43 -5.54
C GLY A 77 -5.03 8.97 -5.95
N LEU A 78 -5.69 9.72 -6.83
CA LEU A 78 -6.97 9.31 -7.41
C LEU A 78 -6.77 7.99 -8.17
N ASN A 79 -7.63 7.01 -7.91
CA ASN A 79 -7.53 5.67 -8.48
C ASN A 79 -8.71 5.33 -9.40
N PHE A 80 -9.61 6.28 -9.64
CA PHE A 80 -10.78 6.16 -10.49
C PHE A 80 -10.89 7.32 -11.48
N VAL A 81 -11.12 7.02 -12.75
CA VAL A 81 -11.25 8.02 -13.81
C VAL A 81 -12.53 7.78 -14.60
N ARG A 82 -13.29 8.85 -14.86
CA ARG A 82 -14.43 8.83 -15.78
C ARG A 82 -14.04 9.41 -17.13
N TYR A 83 -14.09 8.61 -18.19
CA TYR A 83 -13.73 8.97 -19.56
C TYR A 83 -15.00 9.29 -20.38
N ASN A 84 -15.12 10.50 -20.94
CA ASN A 84 -16.28 10.89 -21.73
C ASN A 84 -16.16 10.37 -23.17
N ILE A 85 -16.95 9.36 -23.55
CA ILE A 85 -17.11 8.95 -24.95
C ILE A 85 -17.89 10.07 -25.65
N GLY A 86 -17.17 10.85 -26.47
CA GLY A 86 -17.73 12.00 -27.16
C GLY A 86 -18.92 11.66 -28.05
N ALA A 87 -19.92 12.54 -28.04
CA ALA A 87 -21.02 12.50 -28.99
C ALA A 87 -20.60 13.10 -30.33
N GLY A 88 -19.75 14.14 -30.28
CA GLY A 88 -19.50 15.01 -31.43
C GLY A 88 -20.70 15.92 -31.71
N GLN A 89 -20.42 17.20 -31.95
CA GLN A 89 -21.46 18.15 -32.32
C GLN A 89 -21.71 18.15 -33.83
N ASN A 90 -22.97 18.38 -34.23
CA ASN A 90 -23.35 18.48 -35.62
C ASN A 90 -22.59 19.61 -36.35
N PRO A 91 -21.78 19.33 -37.38
CA PRO A 91 -21.01 20.35 -38.09
C PRO A 91 -21.87 21.42 -38.80
N ALA A 92 -23.15 21.11 -39.07
CA ALA A 92 -24.10 22.06 -39.65
C ALA A 92 -24.88 22.87 -38.58
N GLY A 93 -24.74 22.49 -37.30
CA GLY A 93 -25.39 23.14 -36.16
C GLY A 93 -24.48 24.17 -35.46
N PRO A 94 -24.98 24.80 -34.38
CA PRO A 94 -24.15 25.67 -33.54
C PRO A 94 -23.00 24.87 -32.90
N ALA A 95 -21.78 25.37 -33.01
CA ALA A 95 -20.61 24.76 -32.40
C ALA A 95 -20.65 24.90 -30.87
N ILE A 96 -20.09 23.91 -30.17
CA ILE A 96 -19.75 24.05 -28.75
C ILE A 96 -18.51 24.93 -28.68
N THR A 97 -18.61 26.06 -27.99
CA THR A 97 -17.54 27.07 -27.90
C THR A 97 -16.87 27.11 -26.52
N ARG A 98 -17.37 26.30 -25.58
CA ARG A 98 -16.76 26.16 -24.25
C ARG A 98 -15.39 25.49 -24.42
N PRO A 99 -14.31 26.08 -23.87
CA PRO A 99 -12.98 25.46 -23.88
C PRO A 99 -13.02 24.04 -23.32
N GLY A 100 -12.35 23.10 -24.00
CA GLY A 100 -12.41 21.66 -23.74
C GLY A 100 -13.76 20.97 -23.98
N GLY A 101 -14.86 21.72 -24.13
CA GLY A 101 -16.23 21.21 -24.15
C GLY A 101 -16.67 20.52 -25.44
N ASP A 102 -15.94 20.73 -26.54
CA ASP A 102 -16.20 20.09 -27.83
C ASP A 102 -15.40 18.79 -27.93
N ILE A 103 -16.06 17.67 -27.62
CA ILE A 103 -15.45 16.33 -27.63
C ILE A 103 -15.78 15.64 -28.95
N ALA A 104 -14.76 15.09 -29.61
CA ALA A 104 -14.93 14.41 -30.89
C ALA A 104 -15.76 13.13 -30.74
N GLY A 105 -16.74 12.94 -31.63
CA GLY A 105 -17.46 11.67 -31.77
C GLY A 105 -16.66 10.67 -32.60
N TRP A 106 -16.80 9.39 -32.29
CA TRP A 106 -16.07 8.29 -32.95
C TRP A 106 -16.63 7.93 -34.33
N VAL A 107 -17.87 8.35 -34.61
CA VAL A 107 -18.50 8.32 -35.93
C VAL A 107 -18.85 9.76 -36.31
N PRO A 108 -17.90 10.52 -36.90
CA PRO A 108 -18.01 11.97 -37.02
C PRO A 108 -19.05 12.43 -38.08
N SER A 109 -19.49 11.52 -38.94
CA SER A 109 -20.47 11.81 -40.00
C SER A 109 -21.69 10.89 -39.87
N ALA A 110 -22.88 11.42 -40.15
CA ALA A 110 -24.10 10.63 -40.15
C ALA A 110 -23.97 9.43 -41.12
N PRO A 111 -24.22 8.20 -40.65
CA PRO A 111 -24.15 7.02 -41.51
C PRO A 111 -25.27 7.01 -42.55
N ALA A 112 -25.08 6.23 -43.62
CA ALA A 112 -26.12 6.04 -44.63
C ALA A 112 -27.35 5.30 -44.07
N ASN A 113 -27.13 4.41 -43.09
CA ASN A 113 -28.16 3.73 -42.32
C ASN A 113 -27.71 3.57 -40.85
N ALA A 114 -28.35 4.29 -39.94
CA ALA A 114 -27.99 4.26 -38.52
C ALA A 114 -28.10 2.86 -37.90
N SER A 115 -29.09 2.05 -38.30
CA SER A 115 -29.30 0.69 -37.77
C SER A 115 -28.40 -0.39 -38.39
N ASP A 116 -27.49 -0.02 -39.30
CA ASP A 116 -26.52 -0.94 -39.92
C ASP A 116 -25.09 -0.45 -39.63
N PRO A 117 -24.43 -0.99 -38.59
CA PRO A 117 -23.08 -0.62 -38.18
C PRO A 117 -22.04 -0.77 -39.29
N SER A 118 -22.28 -1.62 -40.30
CA SER A 118 -21.36 -1.77 -41.44
C SER A 118 -21.30 -0.53 -42.34
N THR A 119 -22.27 0.38 -42.20
CA THR A 119 -22.31 1.67 -42.92
C THR A 119 -21.67 2.81 -42.15
N TRP A 120 -21.24 2.57 -40.90
CA TRP A 120 -20.62 3.58 -40.07
C TRP A 120 -19.16 3.80 -40.50
N VAL A 121 -18.75 5.06 -40.55
CA VAL A 121 -17.36 5.43 -40.84
C VAL A 121 -16.70 5.85 -39.54
N TRP A 122 -16.00 4.90 -38.92
CA TRP A 122 -15.29 5.10 -37.67
C TRP A 122 -14.02 5.94 -37.85
N ASP A 123 -13.81 6.89 -36.95
CA ASP A 123 -12.51 7.52 -36.70
C ASP A 123 -11.91 6.95 -35.41
N TRP A 124 -11.17 5.85 -35.54
CA TRP A 124 -10.48 5.23 -34.40
C TRP A 124 -9.30 6.05 -33.85
N ASN A 125 -8.98 7.19 -34.47
CA ASN A 125 -8.02 8.15 -33.91
C ASN A 125 -8.70 9.29 -33.16
N ALA A 126 -10.04 9.33 -33.10
CA ALA A 126 -10.79 10.35 -32.38
C ALA A 126 -10.31 10.49 -30.93
N ASP A 127 -10.53 11.69 -30.39
CA ASP A 127 -10.30 12.01 -28.98
C ASP A 127 -8.89 11.68 -28.45
N ALA A 128 -7.88 11.85 -29.32
CA ALA A 128 -6.48 11.54 -28.99
C ALA A 128 -5.97 12.27 -27.73
N THR A 129 -6.54 13.43 -27.40
CA THR A 129 -6.16 14.24 -26.26
C THR A 129 -6.63 13.64 -24.94
N GLN A 130 -7.90 13.26 -24.79
CA GLN A 130 -8.35 12.56 -23.57
C GLN A 130 -7.69 11.19 -23.44
N ARG A 131 -7.47 10.46 -24.54
CA ARG A 131 -6.77 9.17 -24.51
C ARG A 131 -5.35 9.27 -23.96
N LEU A 132 -4.62 10.33 -24.33
CA LEU A 132 -3.30 10.60 -23.76
C LEU A 132 -3.38 10.79 -22.24
N ILE A 133 -4.33 11.60 -21.77
CA ILE A 133 -4.51 11.87 -20.33
C ILE A 133 -4.95 10.62 -19.57
N LEU A 134 -5.81 9.79 -20.16
CA LEU A 134 -6.19 8.51 -19.57
C LEU A 134 -4.98 7.60 -19.40
N ASN A 135 -4.14 7.47 -20.42
CA ASN A 135 -2.90 6.68 -20.33
C ASN A 135 -1.96 7.22 -19.24
N GLU A 136 -1.72 8.53 -19.21
CA GLU A 136 -0.86 9.16 -18.19
C GLU A 136 -1.42 8.98 -16.77
N ALA A 137 -2.74 8.89 -16.60
CA ALA A 137 -3.39 8.60 -15.32
C ALA A 137 -3.23 7.12 -14.90
N ILE A 138 -3.39 6.18 -15.84
CA ILE A 138 -3.17 4.74 -15.61
C ILE A 138 -1.71 4.47 -15.21
N GLU A 139 -0.76 5.11 -15.89
CA GLU A 139 0.68 5.05 -15.56
C GLU A 139 0.99 5.51 -14.13
N ARG A 140 0.12 6.33 -13.53
CA ARG A 140 0.29 6.91 -12.18
C ARG A 140 -0.52 6.22 -11.09
N GLY A 141 -1.27 5.17 -11.42
CA GLY A 141 -1.95 4.34 -10.43
C GLY A 141 -3.46 4.30 -10.52
N VAL A 142 -4.07 4.76 -11.61
CA VAL A 142 -5.52 4.59 -11.83
C VAL A 142 -5.88 3.12 -12.03
N THR A 143 -6.74 2.61 -11.15
CA THR A 143 -7.16 1.20 -11.08
C THR A 143 -8.54 0.95 -11.66
N GLN A 144 -9.36 1.99 -11.74
CA GLN A 144 -10.74 1.93 -12.17
C GLN A 144 -10.95 2.95 -13.29
N VAL A 145 -11.52 2.52 -14.40
CA VAL A 145 -11.88 3.39 -15.52
C VAL A 145 -13.35 3.16 -15.85
N GLU A 146 -14.14 4.23 -15.80
CA GLU A 146 -15.53 4.24 -16.24
C GLU A 146 -15.65 5.02 -17.54
N ALA A 147 -16.22 4.41 -18.57
CA ALA A 147 -16.69 5.15 -19.72
C ALA A 147 -18.05 5.77 -19.40
N PHE A 148 -18.29 7.01 -19.81
CA PHE A 148 -19.61 7.61 -19.73
C PHE A 148 -19.93 8.47 -20.95
N ALA A 149 -21.22 8.75 -21.17
CA ALA A 149 -21.68 9.61 -22.25
C ALA A 149 -22.55 10.75 -21.73
N ASN A 150 -22.15 12.00 -22.05
CA ASN A 150 -23.01 13.17 -21.85
C ASN A 150 -24.20 13.21 -22.81
N SER A 151 -24.00 12.75 -24.05
CA SER A 151 -25.02 12.65 -25.10
C SER A 151 -24.73 11.49 -26.03
N ALA A 152 -25.74 11.02 -26.74
CA ALA A 152 -25.55 10.23 -27.96
C ALA A 152 -25.02 11.10 -29.11
N PRO A 153 -24.35 10.51 -30.12
CA PRO A 153 -23.95 11.21 -31.33
C PRO A 153 -25.11 12.01 -31.96
N TRP A 154 -24.82 13.22 -32.44
CA TRP A 154 -25.84 14.16 -32.91
C TRP A 154 -26.80 13.57 -33.96
N TRP A 155 -26.38 12.61 -34.76
CA TRP A 155 -27.22 11.97 -35.78
C TRP A 155 -28.18 10.91 -35.22
N MET A 156 -28.02 10.51 -33.95
CA MET A 156 -28.97 9.68 -33.22
C MET A 156 -30.01 10.51 -32.44
N THR A 157 -29.82 11.83 -32.33
CA THR A 157 -30.64 12.69 -31.48
C THR A 157 -31.84 13.30 -32.22
N GLU A 158 -32.92 13.53 -31.48
CA GLU A 158 -34.16 14.15 -32.02
C GLU A 158 -33.90 15.59 -32.51
N SER A 159 -32.99 16.32 -31.86
CA SER A 159 -32.66 17.70 -32.22
C SER A 159 -31.60 17.84 -33.30
N LEU A 160 -30.98 16.72 -33.74
CA LEU A 160 -29.76 16.72 -34.53
C LEU A 160 -28.61 17.54 -33.90
N SER A 161 -28.58 17.58 -32.57
CA SER A 161 -27.58 18.27 -31.75
C SER A 161 -27.26 17.43 -30.51
N SER A 162 -26.00 17.47 -30.05
CA SER A 162 -25.57 16.82 -28.81
C SER A 162 -25.85 17.66 -27.55
N THR A 163 -26.39 18.88 -27.70
CA THR A 163 -26.59 19.85 -26.61
C THR A 163 -28.02 19.86 -26.00
N GLY A 164 -28.83 18.88 -26.36
CA GLY A 164 -30.21 18.70 -25.88
C GLY A 164 -31.28 19.10 -26.90
N ALA A 165 -32.54 18.92 -26.52
CA ALA A 165 -33.71 19.23 -27.35
C ALA A 165 -34.44 20.48 -26.84
N PRO A 166 -34.87 21.41 -27.71
CA PRO A 166 -35.70 22.55 -27.31
C PRO A 166 -36.92 22.14 -26.49
N LYS A 167 -37.20 22.89 -25.41
CA LYS A 167 -38.40 22.66 -24.60
C LYS A 167 -39.67 22.87 -25.43
N VAL A 168 -40.65 21.99 -25.24
CA VAL A 168 -42.01 22.15 -25.78
C VAL A 168 -42.94 22.48 -24.62
N ASN A 169 -43.66 23.60 -24.70
CA ASN A 169 -44.56 24.07 -23.62
C ASN A 169 -43.87 24.13 -22.23
N ASN A 170 -42.60 24.57 -22.20
CA ASN A 170 -41.75 24.62 -21.01
C ASN A 170 -41.43 23.24 -20.38
N VAL A 171 -41.68 22.14 -21.10
CA VAL A 171 -41.34 20.77 -20.69
C VAL A 171 -40.08 20.33 -21.42
N ALA A 172 -39.12 19.77 -20.69
CA ALA A 172 -37.91 19.19 -21.27
C ALA A 172 -38.27 17.97 -22.12
N GLN A 173 -37.66 17.85 -23.29
CA GLN A 173 -37.94 16.80 -24.25
C GLN A 173 -36.83 15.75 -24.21
N ASN A 174 -37.17 14.49 -24.51
CA ASN A 174 -36.15 13.47 -24.75
C ASN A 174 -35.32 13.91 -25.96
N ASN A 175 -34.00 13.76 -25.88
CA ASN A 175 -33.13 14.07 -27.02
C ASN A 175 -32.53 12.84 -27.69
N LEU A 176 -32.60 11.65 -27.08
CA LEU A 176 -32.29 10.39 -27.77
C LEU A 176 -33.56 9.83 -28.41
N SER A 177 -33.52 9.54 -29.72
CA SER A 177 -34.66 8.92 -30.39
C SER A 177 -34.90 7.51 -29.88
N THR A 178 -36.16 7.14 -29.66
CA THR A 178 -36.51 5.79 -29.16
C THR A 178 -36.14 4.69 -30.14
N ASP A 179 -36.03 5.02 -31.42
CA ASP A 179 -35.64 4.08 -32.48
C ASP A 179 -34.12 3.84 -32.52
N ASN A 180 -33.34 4.55 -31.70
CA ASN A 180 -31.87 4.49 -31.68
C ASN A 180 -31.31 3.98 -30.34
N TYR A 181 -32.10 3.36 -29.47
CA TYR A 181 -31.57 2.85 -28.18
C TYR A 181 -30.59 1.69 -28.38
N ASP A 182 -30.91 0.80 -29.32
CA ASP A 182 -30.06 -0.31 -29.73
C ASP A 182 -28.80 0.21 -30.43
N VAL A 183 -28.97 1.14 -31.37
CA VAL A 183 -27.92 1.82 -32.12
C VAL A 183 -26.93 2.56 -31.20
N PHE A 184 -27.43 3.21 -30.16
CA PHE A 184 -26.60 3.90 -29.19
C PHE A 184 -25.83 2.93 -28.30
N GLY A 185 -26.46 1.81 -27.89
CA GLY A 185 -25.78 0.72 -27.20
C GLY A 185 -24.61 0.17 -28.00
N GLU A 186 -24.85 -0.15 -29.28
CA GLU A 186 -23.85 -0.66 -30.22
C GLU A 186 -22.65 0.29 -30.34
N TYR A 187 -22.92 1.60 -30.46
CA TYR A 187 -21.86 2.62 -30.52
C TYR A 187 -20.98 2.65 -29.27
N LEU A 188 -21.57 2.64 -28.08
CA LEU A 188 -20.80 2.67 -26.83
C LEU A 188 -19.97 1.39 -26.67
N LEU A 189 -20.54 0.23 -26.98
CA LEU A 189 -19.89 -1.06 -26.81
C LEU A 189 -18.77 -1.28 -27.82
N ASP A 190 -18.94 -0.89 -29.09
CA ASP A 190 -17.87 -0.97 -30.10
C ASP A 190 -16.69 -0.06 -29.74
N VAL A 191 -16.95 1.14 -29.19
CA VAL A 191 -15.88 2.01 -28.67
C VAL A 191 -15.20 1.35 -27.47
N SER A 192 -15.95 0.81 -26.50
CA SER A 192 -15.37 0.11 -25.35
C SER A 192 -14.49 -1.08 -25.76
N GLU A 193 -14.95 -1.90 -26.70
CA GLU A 193 -14.20 -3.05 -27.22
C GLU A 193 -12.95 -2.64 -28.01
N HIS A 194 -12.98 -1.49 -28.70
CA HIS A 194 -11.79 -0.94 -29.34
C HIS A 194 -10.71 -0.56 -28.32
N PHE A 195 -11.10 0.06 -27.20
CA PHE A 195 -10.15 0.35 -26.11
C PHE A 195 -9.50 -0.92 -25.57
N GLU A 196 -10.31 -1.96 -25.35
CA GLU A 196 -9.82 -3.24 -24.81
C GLU A 196 -8.91 -3.97 -25.80
N SER A 197 -9.35 -4.14 -27.04
CA SER A 197 -8.69 -5.00 -28.02
C SER A 197 -7.54 -4.33 -28.76
N ASN A 198 -7.55 -3.00 -28.89
CA ASN A 198 -6.56 -2.27 -29.68
C ASN A 198 -5.69 -1.31 -28.87
N LEU A 199 -6.22 -0.77 -27.75
CA LEU A 199 -5.47 0.19 -26.92
C LEU A 199 -4.95 -0.42 -25.62
N GLY A 200 -5.39 -1.64 -25.27
CA GLY A 200 -4.98 -2.33 -24.04
C GLY A 200 -5.55 -1.70 -22.77
N ILE A 201 -6.64 -0.92 -22.89
CA ILE A 201 -7.30 -0.25 -21.76
C ILE A 201 -8.65 -0.90 -21.54
N GLN A 202 -8.88 -1.44 -20.34
CA GLN A 202 -10.16 -2.03 -19.97
C GLN A 202 -11.03 -1.01 -19.23
N PHE A 203 -12.27 -0.84 -19.70
CA PHE A 203 -13.29 -0.15 -18.92
C PHE A 203 -13.87 -1.11 -17.88
N ASN A 204 -13.92 -0.70 -16.63
CA ASN A 204 -14.58 -1.45 -15.57
C ASN A 204 -16.10 -1.29 -15.67
N THR A 205 -16.56 -0.06 -15.95
CA THR A 205 -17.98 0.27 -16.04
C THR A 205 -18.28 1.20 -17.22
N LEU A 206 -19.52 1.15 -17.70
CA LEU A 206 -20.07 2.01 -18.74
C LEU A 206 -21.36 2.67 -18.25
N SER A 207 -21.42 3.99 -18.35
CA SER A 207 -22.57 4.81 -18.01
C SER A 207 -23.17 5.48 -19.26
N PRO A 208 -24.36 5.08 -19.74
CA PRO A 208 -24.87 5.56 -21.02
C PRO A 208 -25.54 6.93 -20.95
N MET A 209 -25.64 7.54 -19.77
CA MET A 209 -26.37 8.79 -19.58
C MET A 209 -25.76 9.64 -18.47
N ASN A 210 -25.90 10.96 -18.60
CA ASN A 210 -25.47 11.92 -17.60
C ASN A 210 -26.59 12.91 -17.28
N GLU A 211 -26.94 13.05 -16.00
CA GLU A 211 -28.02 13.93 -15.51
C GLU A 211 -29.32 13.88 -16.33
N PRO A 212 -29.83 12.67 -16.64
CA PRO A 212 -30.81 12.46 -17.69
C PRO A 212 -32.18 13.07 -17.38
N GLY A 213 -32.62 13.09 -16.11
CA GLY A 213 -33.96 13.56 -15.72
C GLY A 213 -34.08 15.07 -15.49
N THR A 214 -33.07 15.85 -15.87
CA THR A 214 -33.04 17.30 -15.65
C THR A 214 -33.70 18.09 -16.77
N SER A 215 -34.04 19.36 -16.49
CA SER A 215 -34.74 20.21 -17.46
C SER A 215 -33.83 21.20 -18.20
N PHE A 216 -32.53 21.22 -17.94
CA PHE A 216 -31.62 22.20 -18.53
C PHE A 216 -30.98 21.76 -19.84
N TRP A 217 -31.06 20.46 -20.19
CA TRP A 217 -30.72 19.96 -21.53
C TRP A 217 -31.77 20.37 -22.57
N ASN A 218 -31.67 21.62 -23.03
CA ASN A 218 -32.72 22.26 -23.82
C ASN A 218 -32.27 22.73 -25.22
N GLY A 219 -31.11 22.29 -25.70
CA GLY A 219 -30.54 22.68 -27.00
C GLY A 219 -29.84 24.05 -27.01
N GLY A 220 -29.96 24.84 -25.94
CA GLY A 220 -29.21 26.09 -25.73
C GLY A 220 -27.94 25.93 -24.90
N SER A 221 -27.58 24.69 -24.55
CA SER A 221 -26.38 24.37 -23.77
C SER A 221 -25.11 24.58 -24.58
N ASN A 222 -24.04 25.08 -23.94
CA ASN A 222 -22.71 25.20 -24.54
C ASN A 222 -21.80 24.04 -24.11
N GLN A 223 -22.37 22.84 -24.01
CA GLN A 223 -21.74 21.55 -23.71
C GLN A 223 -22.68 20.42 -24.15
N GLU A 224 -22.14 19.21 -24.34
CA GLU A 224 -22.90 17.99 -24.58
C GLU A 224 -23.86 17.70 -23.40
N GLY A 225 -25.02 17.13 -23.71
CA GLY A 225 -26.05 16.77 -22.73
C GLY A 225 -27.36 16.35 -23.39
N MET A 226 -27.99 15.29 -22.88
CA MET A 226 -29.30 14.85 -23.35
C MET A 226 -30.26 14.54 -22.19
N ASN A 227 -31.49 15.01 -22.31
CA ASN A 227 -32.56 14.58 -21.42
C ASN A 227 -33.08 13.19 -21.87
N ILE A 228 -33.22 12.30 -20.90
CA ILE A 228 -33.91 11.02 -21.00
C ILE A 228 -34.87 10.94 -19.81
N SER A 229 -36.16 10.99 -20.11
CA SER A 229 -37.22 11.10 -19.12
C SER A 229 -37.16 9.97 -18.10
N THR A 230 -37.27 10.35 -16.82
CA THR A 230 -37.34 9.42 -15.69
C THR A 230 -38.41 8.34 -15.91
N GLY A 231 -38.09 7.11 -15.52
CA GLY A 231 -39.01 5.97 -15.60
C GLY A 231 -38.78 5.11 -16.84
N SER A 232 -39.79 5.00 -17.72
CA SER A 232 -39.79 4.00 -18.79
C SER A 232 -38.72 4.22 -19.86
N ALA A 233 -38.33 5.46 -20.17
CA ALA A 233 -37.33 5.74 -21.19
C ALA A 233 -35.92 5.33 -20.71
N GLN A 234 -35.50 5.79 -19.54
CA GLN A 234 -34.23 5.36 -18.92
C GLN A 234 -34.19 3.83 -18.72
N SER A 235 -35.29 3.24 -18.26
CA SER A 235 -35.40 1.79 -18.06
C SER A 235 -35.32 0.98 -19.37
N ALA A 236 -35.83 1.52 -20.47
CA ALA A 236 -35.71 0.88 -21.78
C ALA A 236 -34.27 0.93 -22.29
N LEU A 237 -33.58 2.07 -22.15
CA LEU A 237 -32.18 2.19 -22.55
C LEU A 237 -31.26 1.24 -21.75
N ILE A 238 -31.40 1.19 -20.43
CA ILE A 238 -30.59 0.29 -19.58
C ILE A 238 -30.83 -1.19 -19.94
N ARG A 239 -32.07 -1.59 -20.21
CA ARG A 239 -32.36 -2.98 -20.61
C ARG A 239 -31.77 -3.33 -21.97
N GLU A 240 -31.81 -2.41 -22.92
CA GLU A 240 -31.27 -2.62 -24.26
C GLU A 240 -29.75 -2.84 -24.19
N ILE A 241 -29.02 -1.90 -23.59
CA ILE A 241 -27.55 -2.00 -23.44
C ILE A 241 -27.16 -3.20 -22.57
N GLY A 242 -27.89 -3.44 -21.49
CA GLY A 242 -27.67 -4.58 -20.61
C GLY A 242 -27.82 -5.92 -21.34
N GLN A 243 -28.79 -6.04 -22.25
CA GLN A 243 -28.94 -7.25 -23.06
C GLN A 243 -27.80 -7.40 -24.07
N GLN A 244 -27.38 -6.31 -24.72
CA GLN A 244 -26.26 -6.34 -25.65
C GLN A 244 -24.93 -6.75 -24.97
N LEU A 245 -24.68 -6.27 -23.74
CA LEU A 245 -23.52 -6.71 -22.94
C LEU A 245 -23.54 -8.23 -22.70
N VAL A 246 -24.70 -8.78 -22.34
CA VAL A 246 -24.88 -10.23 -22.15
C VAL A 246 -24.66 -10.99 -23.45
N ASP A 247 -25.22 -10.52 -24.56
CA ASP A 247 -25.12 -11.19 -25.87
C ASP A 247 -23.67 -11.19 -26.40
N ARG A 248 -22.91 -10.13 -26.09
CA ARG A 248 -21.48 -10.00 -26.43
C ARG A 248 -20.55 -10.74 -25.47
N GLY A 249 -21.02 -11.15 -24.30
CA GLY A 249 -20.19 -11.72 -23.23
C GLY A 249 -19.15 -10.72 -22.70
N SER A 250 -19.52 -9.43 -22.69
CA SER A 250 -18.62 -8.34 -22.28
C SER A 250 -18.27 -8.42 -20.79
N ALA A 251 -17.06 -7.99 -20.46
CA ALA A 251 -16.58 -7.87 -19.08
C ALA A 251 -16.88 -6.48 -18.47
N VAL A 252 -17.37 -5.52 -19.26
CA VAL A 252 -17.72 -4.16 -18.80
C VAL A 252 -19.03 -4.19 -18.04
N GLY A 253 -19.05 -3.61 -16.84
CA GLY A 253 -20.25 -3.46 -16.04
C GLY A 253 -21.14 -2.30 -16.50
N LEU A 254 -22.47 -2.45 -16.42
CA LEU A 254 -23.40 -1.35 -16.69
C LEU A 254 -23.71 -0.59 -15.40
N VAL A 255 -23.77 0.75 -15.48
CA VAL A 255 -24.09 1.61 -14.33
C VAL A 255 -25.12 2.69 -14.69
N GLY A 256 -25.68 3.31 -13.66
CA GLY A 256 -26.73 4.34 -13.76
C GLY A 256 -27.43 4.49 -12.41
N PRO A 257 -28.47 5.34 -12.26
CA PRO A 257 -29.08 6.25 -13.23
C PRO A 257 -28.37 7.59 -13.51
N GLU A 258 -27.40 8.01 -12.68
CA GLU A 258 -26.62 9.25 -12.89
C GLU A 258 -27.46 10.53 -12.84
N GLU A 259 -28.49 10.57 -11.98
CA GLU A 259 -29.25 11.80 -11.79
C GLU A 259 -28.45 12.83 -10.98
N THR A 260 -28.75 14.12 -11.20
CA THR A 260 -28.08 15.27 -10.57
C THR A 260 -28.04 15.27 -9.04
N THR A 261 -28.95 14.57 -8.38
CA THR A 261 -28.97 14.43 -6.92
C THR A 261 -29.37 13.03 -6.49
N SER A 262 -28.91 12.60 -5.32
CA SER A 262 -29.25 11.31 -4.70
C SER A 262 -30.77 11.09 -4.59
N GLY A 263 -31.55 12.12 -4.27
CA GLY A 263 -33.02 12.04 -4.21
C GLY A 263 -33.68 11.83 -5.58
N ARG A 264 -33.15 12.43 -6.65
CA ARG A 264 -33.60 12.14 -8.02
C ARG A 264 -33.22 10.72 -8.41
N THR A 265 -32.01 10.29 -8.07
CA THR A 265 -31.57 8.91 -8.29
C THR A 265 -32.48 7.92 -7.58
N ALA A 266 -32.83 8.15 -6.31
CA ALA A 266 -33.79 7.34 -5.56
C ALA A 266 -35.14 7.26 -6.29
N THR A 267 -35.64 8.39 -6.80
CA THR A 267 -36.90 8.48 -7.54
C THR A 267 -36.85 7.70 -8.87
N SER A 268 -35.77 7.85 -9.64
CA SER A 268 -35.59 7.16 -10.92
C SER A 268 -35.39 5.67 -10.71
N PHE A 269 -34.51 5.29 -9.80
CA PHE A 269 -34.22 3.90 -9.47
C PHE A 269 -35.46 3.18 -8.94
N ALA A 270 -36.27 3.81 -8.08
CA ALA A 270 -37.51 3.24 -7.53
C ALA A 270 -38.56 2.90 -8.61
N GLN A 271 -38.52 3.54 -9.79
CA GLN A 271 -39.43 3.26 -10.90
C GLN A 271 -38.97 2.11 -11.80
N TRP A 272 -37.71 1.68 -11.70
CA TRP A 272 -37.20 0.59 -12.52
C TRP A 272 -37.66 -0.79 -12.01
N GLY A 273 -38.00 -1.68 -12.93
CA GLY A 273 -38.35 -3.07 -12.59
C GLY A 273 -37.13 -3.86 -12.10
N SER A 274 -37.37 -5.03 -11.49
CA SER A 274 -36.29 -5.91 -11.02
C SER A 274 -35.32 -6.31 -12.13
N ALA A 275 -35.83 -6.54 -13.34
CA ALA A 275 -35.06 -6.90 -14.53
C ALA A 275 -34.12 -5.78 -15.00
N THR A 276 -34.59 -4.53 -15.06
CA THR A 276 -33.73 -3.38 -15.42
C THR A 276 -32.59 -3.22 -14.41
N ARG A 277 -32.92 -3.26 -13.11
CA ARG A 277 -31.95 -3.08 -12.04
C ARG A 277 -30.95 -4.24 -11.91
N SER A 278 -31.25 -5.44 -12.43
CA SER A 278 -30.34 -6.59 -12.39
C SER A 278 -29.23 -6.52 -13.44
N TYR A 279 -29.34 -5.64 -14.44
CA TYR A 279 -28.24 -5.37 -15.36
C TYR A 279 -27.17 -4.44 -14.79
N LEU A 280 -27.46 -3.73 -13.68
CA LEU A 280 -26.49 -2.82 -13.10
C LEU A 280 -25.47 -3.57 -12.26
N ASP A 281 -24.20 -3.25 -12.43
CA ASP A 281 -23.13 -3.69 -11.53
C ASP A 281 -23.05 -2.80 -10.29
N ARG A 282 -23.32 -1.50 -10.50
CA ARG A 282 -23.27 -0.46 -9.47
C ARG A 282 -24.33 0.62 -9.73
N VAL A 283 -24.78 1.28 -8.66
CA VAL A 283 -25.63 2.47 -8.76
C VAL A 283 -24.79 3.73 -8.71
N ASN A 284 -24.88 4.56 -9.75
CA ASN A 284 -24.21 5.86 -9.83
C ASN A 284 -25.21 6.99 -9.59
N THR A 285 -24.77 8.03 -8.87
CA THR A 285 -25.53 9.26 -8.61
C THR A 285 -24.61 10.46 -8.52
N HIS A 286 -25.12 11.65 -8.86
CA HIS A 286 -24.47 12.90 -8.49
C HIS A 286 -25.01 13.36 -7.12
N SER A 287 -24.30 14.28 -6.49
CA SER A 287 -24.63 14.78 -5.15
C SER A 287 -24.69 16.31 -5.07
N TYR A 288 -25.20 16.99 -6.11
CA TYR A 288 -25.33 18.46 -6.16
C TYR A 288 -26.42 19.05 -5.22
N SER A 289 -26.25 18.84 -3.91
CA SER A 289 -27.05 19.44 -2.85
C SER A 289 -26.22 20.52 -2.13
N TYR A 290 -26.10 21.71 -2.73
CA TYR A 290 -25.27 22.83 -2.25
C TYR A 290 -25.61 23.35 -0.83
N SER A 291 -26.73 22.93 -0.26
CA SER A 291 -27.11 23.16 1.14
C SER A 291 -27.75 21.89 1.70
N TRP A 292 -26.94 21.03 2.31
CA TRP A 292 -27.41 19.78 2.88
C TRP A 292 -28.48 20.02 3.93
N SER A 293 -29.63 19.38 3.76
CA SER A 293 -30.77 19.46 4.66
C SER A 293 -31.14 18.08 5.20
N SER A 294 -32.00 18.02 6.22
CA SER A 294 -32.57 16.73 6.66
C SER A 294 -33.27 15.98 5.52
N SER A 295 -33.82 16.70 4.53
CA SER A 295 -34.44 16.08 3.36
C SER A 295 -33.44 15.46 2.37
N ASP A 296 -32.19 15.96 2.33
CA ASP A 296 -31.10 15.37 1.54
C ASP A 296 -30.57 14.10 2.23
N ALA A 297 -30.41 14.13 3.56
CA ALA A 297 -30.07 12.95 4.35
C ALA A 297 -31.14 11.85 4.23
N ASP A 298 -32.42 12.19 4.32
CA ASP A 298 -33.53 11.26 4.11
C ASP A 298 -33.50 10.67 2.68
N SER A 299 -33.14 11.47 1.69
CA SER A 299 -33.02 11.04 0.29
C SER A 299 -31.85 10.08 0.06
N ALA A 300 -30.70 10.38 0.65
CA ALA A 300 -29.53 9.51 0.62
C ALA A 300 -29.80 8.17 1.31
N ALA A 301 -30.40 8.21 2.51
CA ALA A 301 -30.82 7.02 3.24
C ALA A 301 -31.89 6.21 2.49
N ALA A 302 -32.82 6.87 1.79
CA ALA A 302 -33.80 6.19 0.95
C ALA A 302 -33.14 5.45 -0.22
N LEU A 303 -32.16 6.06 -0.89
CA LEU A 303 -31.40 5.41 -1.96
C LEU A 303 -30.59 4.22 -1.41
N ALA A 304 -29.84 4.42 -0.32
CA ALA A 304 -29.09 3.36 0.35
C ALA A 304 -30.00 2.18 0.74
N GLY A 305 -31.18 2.45 1.32
CA GLY A 305 -32.17 1.43 1.66
C GLY A 305 -32.76 0.69 0.44
N LEU A 306 -32.98 1.40 -0.67
CA LEU A 306 -33.43 0.77 -1.92
C LEU A 306 -32.39 -0.18 -2.52
N VAL A 307 -31.10 0.15 -2.40
CA VAL A 307 -30.00 -0.70 -2.87
C VAL A 307 -29.83 -1.90 -1.92
N ALA A 308 -29.77 -1.67 -0.61
CA ALA A 308 -29.49 -2.70 0.39
C ALA A 308 -30.63 -3.73 0.59
N SER A 309 -31.90 -3.35 0.36
CA SER A 309 -33.07 -4.22 0.62
C SER A 309 -33.26 -5.39 -0.37
N ARG A 310 -32.31 -5.60 -1.29
CA ARG A 310 -32.43 -6.64 -2.32
C ARG A 310 -31.88 -7.98 -1.82
N PRO A 311 -32.59 -9.11 -2.03
CA PRO A 311 -32.18 -10.44 -1.54
C PRO A 311 -30.83 -10.97 -2.06
N SER A 312 -30.17 -10.26 -2.97
CA SER A 312 -28.95 -10.70 -3.67
C SER A 312 -27.93 -9.58 -3.93
N SER A 313 -28.10 -8.36 -3.39
CA SER A 313 -27.27 -7.23 -3.83
C SER A 313 -25.89 -7.20 -3.15
N THR A 314 -24.85 -7.40 -3.95
CA THR A 314 -23.47 -6.94 -3.71
C THR A 314 -23.21 -5.56 -4.32
N GLN A 315 -24.26 -4.90 -4.84
CA GLN A 315 -24.17 -3.61 -5.53
C GLN A 315 -23.78 -2.50 -4.55
N THR A 316 -22.79 -1.70 -4.93
CA THR A 316 -22.38 -0.50 -4.20
C THR A 316 -23.03 0.76 -4.79
N ILE A 317 -22.88 1.88 -4.10
CA ILE A 317 -23.26 3.21 -4.59
C ILE A 317 -21.99 4.03 -4.79
N TYR A 318 -21.84 4.67 -5.95
CA TYR A 318 -20.83 5.69 -6.18
C TYR A 318 -21.47 7.07 -6.33
N ALA A 319 -20.90 8.05 -5.64
CA ALA A 319 -21.13 9.47 -5.90
C ALA A 319 -20.21 9.90 -7.04
N THR A 320 -20.73 9.91 -8.26
CA THR A 320 -19.93 10.01 -9.50
C THR A 320 -19.79 11.44 -10.03
N GLU A 321 -20.38 12.42 -9.37
CA GLU A 321 -20.13 13.81 -9.71
C GLU A 321 -20.52 14.78 -8.60
N PHE A 322 -19.57 15.64 -8.26
CA PHE A 322 -19.79 16.87 -7.51
C PHE A 322 -18.70 17.88 -7.82
N GLY A 323 -19.05 19.16 -7.76
CA GLY A 323 -18.12 20.28 -7.85
C GLY A 323 -18.70 21.49 -7.14
N THR A 324 -17.84 22.30 -6.52
CA THR A 324 -18.31 23.37 -5.61
C THR A 324 -18.93 24.56 -6.33
N GLY A 325 -18.51 24.83 -7.58
CA GLY A 325 -19.00 25.94 -8.42
C GLY A 325 -18.84 27.36 -7.82
N GLY A 326 -19.30 28.38 -8.54
CA GLY A 326 -19.65 29.71 -8.00
C GLY A 326 -18.53 30.67 -7.52
N ASN A 327 -18.95 31.73 -6.79
CA ASN A 327 -18.15 32.83 -6.20
C ASN A 327 -17.76 32.57 -4.73
N SER A 328 -17.45 31.32 -4.36
CA SER A 328 -16.94 31.05 -3.01
C SER A 328 -15.55 31.67 -2.83
N THR A 329 -15.25 32.18 -1.64
CA THR A 329 -13.84 32.40 -1.27
C THR A 329 -13.12 31.05 -1.34
N PRO A 330 -11.79 31.01 -1.60
CA PRO A 330 -11.09 29.73 -1.72
C PRO A 330 -11.38 28.77 -0.55
N LEU A 331 -11.44 29.25 0.70
CA LEU A 331 -11.69 28.41 1.88
C LEU A 331 -13.12 27.85 1.94
N SER A 332 -14.15 28.65 1.64
CA SER A 332 -15.55 28.18 1.68
C SER A 332 -15.84 27.10 0.64
N GLY A 333 -15.17 27.11 -0.51
CA GLY A 333 -15.21 26.00 -1.46
C GLY A 333 -14.62 24.72 -0.87
N GLY A 334 -13.49 24.80 -0.16
CA GLY A 334 -12.89 23.66 0.52
C GLY A 334 -13.81 23.04 1.58
N ILE A 335 -14.42 23.87 2.44
CA ILE A 335 -15.37 23.43 3.46
C ILE A 335 -16.62 22.79 2.83
N THR A 336 -17.18 23.41 1.78
CA THR A 336 -18.33 22.84 1.04
C THR A 336 -18.01 21.46 0.48
N LEU A 337 -16.82 21.28 -0.10
CA LEU A 337 -16.38 19.99 -0.62
C LEU A 337 -16.24 18.94 0.50
N ALA A 338 -15.59 19.29 1.61
CA ALA A 338 -15.38 18.36 2.72
C ALA A 338 -16.70 17.93 3.37
N ASN A 339 -17.65 18.85 3.54
CA ASN A 339 -18.99 18.54 4.01
C ASN A 339 -19.72 17.60 3.05
N GLN A 340 -19.68 17.86 1.73
CA GLN A 340 -20.34 16.99 0.77
C GLN A 340 -19.75 15.57 0.75
N ILE A 341 -18.41 15.45 0.74
CA ILE A 341 -17.75 14.14 0.83
C ILE A 341 -18.19 13.42 2.11
N SER A 342 -18.20 14.12 3.25
CA SER A 342 -18.57 13.51 4.54
C SER A 342 -20.01 13.01 4.54
N ASN A 343 -20.93 13.80 3.98
CA ASN A 343 -22.33 13.43 3.85
C ASN A 343 -22.54 12.23 2.90
N ASP A 344 -21.84 12.20 1.76
CA ASP A 344 -21.95 11.10 0.80
C ASP A 344 -21.36 9.80 1.37
N LEU A 345 -20.24 9.87 2.09
CA LEU A 345 -19.70 8.67 2.73
C LEU A 345 -20.65 8.12 3.79
N ARG A 346 -21.27 8.98 4.62
CA ARG A 346 -22.02 8.53 5.80
C ARG A 346 -23.49 8.25 5.55
N HIS A 347 -24.17 9.15 4.83
CA HIS A 347 -25.62 9.04 4.64
C HIS A 347 -25.99 8.27 3.38
N LEU A 348 -25.16 8.36 2.35
CA LEU A 348 -25.35 7.61 1.11
C LEU A 348 -24.64 6.24 1.17
N GLY A 349 -23.67 6.07 2.06
CA GLY A 349 -22.83 4.86 2.10
C GLY A 349 -21.98 4.73 0.84
N ALA A 350 -21.54 5.85 0.28
CA ALA A 350 -20.80 5.85 -0.98
C ALA A 350 -19.49 5.04 -0.83
N ALA A 351 -19.34 4.03 -1.67
CA ALA A 351 -18.12 3.22 -1.76
C ALA A 351 -17.07 3.89 -2.67
N GLY A 352 -17.49 4.76 -3.58
CA GLY A 352 -16.60 5.54 -4.42
C GLY A 352 -17.12 6.95 -4.63
N TRP A 353 -16.21 7.89 -4.82
CA TRP A 353 -16.51 9.31 -4.90
C TRP A 353 -15.64 9.99 -5.94
N THR A 354 -16.24 10.73 -6.87
CA THR A 354 -15.49 11.47 -7.88
C THR A 354 -15.87 12.94 -7.93
N TYR A 355 -14.83 13.77 -7.95
CA TYR A 355 -14.96 15.17 -8.29
C TYR A 355 -15.36 15.30 -9.77
N TRP A 356 -16.09 16.35 -10.17
CA TRP A 356 -16.46 16.57 -11.58
C TRP A 356 -15.22 16.64 -12.48
N GLN A 357 -14.62 17.80 -12.68
CA GLN A 357 -13.34 17.95 -13.36
C GLN A 357 -12.36 18.60 -12.38
N ALA A 358 -11.20 17.99 -12.21
CA ALA A 358 -10.23 18.48 -11.24
C ALA A 358 -9.55 19.79 -11.69
N VAL A 359 -9.46 20.01 -13.00
CA VAL A 359 -8.85 21.20 -13.60
C VAL A 359 -9.90 22.03 -14.32
N GLU A 360 -9.90 23.34 -14.11
CA GLU A 360 -10.86 24.26 -14.72
C GLU A 360 -10.16 25.48 -15.33
N ASP A 361 -10.77 26.03 -16.38
CA ASP A 361 -10.31 27.23 -17.06
C ASP A 361 -10.29 28.46 -16.14
N ASN A 362 -9.38 29.40 -16.38
CA ASN A 362 -9.28 30.65 -15.62
C ASN A 362 -10.30 31.70 -16.11
N ASN A 363 -11.58 31.33 -16.14
CA ASN A 363 -12.70 32.15 -16.61
C ASN A 363 -13.49 32.84 -15.47
N GLY A 364 -12.99 32.73 -14.23
CA GLY A 364 -13.65 33.23 -13.02
C GLY A 364 -14.62 32.24 -12.37
N SER A 365 -14.80 31.04 -12.93
CA SER A 365 -15.51 29.94 -12.28
C SER A 365 -14.63 29.28 -11.22
N ASN A 366 -15.27 28.61 -10.25
CA ASN A 366 -14.59 27.88 -9.17
C ASN A 366 -14.97 26.39 -9.19
N TRP A 367 -15.09 25.83 -10.39
CA TRP A 367 -15.44 24.42 -10.58
C TRP A 367 -14.27 23.48 -10.32
N GLY A 368 -13.04 23.84 -10.68
CA GLY A 368 -11.86 22.98 -10.53
C GLY A 368 -11.11 23.18 -9.21
N MET A 369 -10.45 22.13 -8.76
CA MET A 369 -9.49 22.18 -7.65
C MET A 369 -8.16 22.85 -8.07
N LEU A 370 -7.83 22.75 -9.36
CA LEU A 370 -6.72 23.40 -10.03
C LEU A 370 -7.26 24.36 -11.09
N ILE A 371 -6.83 25.61 -11.08
CA ILE A 371 -7.22 26.61 -12.09
C ILE A 371 -6.06 26.82 -13.06
N ALA A 372 -6.28 26.48 -14.33
CA ALA A 372 -5.29 26.60 -15.39
C ALA A 372 -5.96 27.11 -16.67
N PRO A 373 -5.41 28.09 -17.41
CA PRO A 373 -6.11 28.57 -18.60
C PRO A 373 -6.10 27.51 -19.72
N PHE A 374 -7.28 27.30 -20.31
CA PHE A 374 -7.56 26.33 -21.39
C PHE A 374 -7.27 26.95 -22.75
N ASN A 375 -5.97 27.14 -23.03
CA ASN A 375 -5.48 27.69 -24.30
C ASN A 375 -4.27 26.92 -24.86
N GLY A 376 -3.99 25.73 -24.31
CA GLY A 376 -2.92 24.83 -24.72
C GLY A 376 -1.46 25.26 -24.45
N THR A 377 -1.17 26.56 -24.26
CA THR A 377 0.22 27.08 -24.26
C THR A 377 0.75 27.54 -22.91
N ASN A 378 -0.10 27.69 -21.89
CA ASN A 378 0.33 28.14 -20.57
C ASN A 378 1.19 27.10 -19.83
N THR A 379 2.13 27.59 -19.03
CA THR A 379 3.05 26.76 -18.22
C THR A 379 2.75 26.81 -16.72
N TRP A 380 1.65 27.45 -16.30
CA TRP A 380 1.30 27.67 -14.90
C TRP A 380 -0.13 27.21 -14.60
N PHE A 381 -0.40 26.96 -13.32
CA PHE A 381 -1.72 26.69 -12.73
C PHE A 381 -1.74 27.15 -11.27
N ASN A 382 -2.94 27.35 -10.70
CA ASN A 382 -3.14 27.70 -9.30
C ASN A 382 -3.89 26.58 -8.56
N MET A 383 -3.37 26.14 -7.43
CA MET A 383 -4.08 25.21 -6.54
C MET A 383 -5.07 25.97 -5.64
N ARG A 384 -6.27 25.42 -5.44
CA ARG A 384 -7.30 25.97 -4.54
C ARG A 384 -7.42 25.16 -3.25
N LYS A 385 -8.15 25.68 -2.25
CA LYS A 385 -8.38 24.95 -0.98
C LYS A 385 -9.18 23.68 -1.21
N GLN A 386 -9.98 23.59 -2.27
CA GLN A 386 -10.66 22.35 -2.66
C GLN A 386 -9.67 21.21 -2.91
N TYR A 387 -8.49 21.47 -3.49
CA TYR A 387 -7.45 20.45 -3.64
C TYR A 387 -7.05 19.88 -2.27
N TYR A 388 -6.72 20.77 -1.32
CA TYR A 388 -6.28 20.34 0.01
C TYR A 388 -7.41 19.71 0.82
N ALA A 389 -8.65 20.18 0.64
CA ALA A 389 -9.85 19.55 1.19
C ALA A 389 -10.01 18.11 0.70
N MET A 390 -9.91 17.89 -0.62
CA MET A 390 -9.89 16.54 -1.20
C MET A 390 -8.73 15.71 -0.64
N GLN A 391 -7.54 16.30 -0.50
CA GLN A 391 -6.35 15.63 0.02
C GLN A 391 -6.54 15.07 1.44
N HIS A 392 -7.29 15.77 2.31
CA HIS A 392 -7.59 15.29 3.67
C HIS A 392 -8.31 13.93 3.69
N PHE A 393 -9.10 13.63 2.64
CA PHE A 393 -9.77 12.35 2.45
C PHE A 393 -8.92 11.42 1.59
N SER A 394 -8.63 11.83 0.35
CA SER A 394 -8.08 10.93 -0.67
C SER A 394 -6.68 10.45 -0.34
N ALA A 395 -5.87 11.24 0.38
CA ALA A 395 -4.51 10.86 0.73
C ALA A 395 -4.46 9.71 1.76
N HIS A 396 -5.51 9.54 2.54
CA HIS A 396 -5.51 8.77 3.78
C HIS A 396 -6.58 7.68 3.85
N ILE A 397 -7.75 7.90 3.26
CA ILE A 397 -8.79 6.89 3.09
C ILE A 397 -8.53 6.24 1.72
N ARG A 398 -7.94 5.04 1.71
CA ARG A 398 -7.51 4.40 0.45
C ARG A 398 -8.46 3.24 0.11
N PRO A 399 -8.54 2.79 -1.16
CA PRO A 399 -9.35 1.63 -1.53
C PRO A 399 -9.09 0.46 -0.59
N GLY A 400 -10.11 -0.18 -0.04
CA GLY A 400 -9.99 -1.22 0.98
C GLY A 400 -10.14 -0.73 2.43
N SER A 401 -10.06 0.58 2.69
CA SER A 401 -10.42 1.17 3.99
C SER A 401 -11.88 0.88 4.33
N GLN A 402 -12.16 0.71 5.62
CA GLN A 402 -13.50 0.53 6.17
C GLN A 402 -13.98 1.86 6.73
N ILE A 403 -15.09 2.39 6.22
CA ILE A 403 -15.73 3.58 6.78
C ILE A 403 -16.43 3.14 8.07
N LEU A 404 -16.13 3.82 9.17
CA LEU A 404 -16.57 3.43 10.50
C LEU A 404 -17.84 4.19 10.89
N ASP A 405 -18.71 3.51 11.63
CA ASP A 405 -19.89 4.12 12.23
C ASP A 405 -19.48 5.12 13.32
N GLN A 406 -20.04 6.33 13.28
CA GLN A 406 -19.86 7.35 14.30
C GLN A 406 -21.12 8.20 14.52
N SER A 407 -21.25 8.73 15.74
CA SER A 407 -22.39 9.54 16.15
C SER A 407 -22.26 11.05 15.87
N ASN A 408 -21.10 11.53 15.39
CA ASN A 408 -20.85 12.96 15.18
C ASN A 408 -20.80 13.30 13.68
N ASP A 409 -21.73 14.11 13.18
CA ASP A 409 -21.91 14.57 11.79
C ASP A 409 -20.73 15.34 11.18
N GLU A 410 -19.83 15.88 12.00
CA GLU A 410 -18.65 16.64 11.54
C GLU A 410 -17.43 15.77 11.23
N THR A 411 -17.49 14.47 11.53
CA THR A 411 -16.35 13.55 11.42
C THR A 411 -16.62 12.41 10.45
N VAL A 412 -15.64 12.10 9.62
CA VAL A 412 -15.51 10.82 8.93
C VAL A 412 -14.36 10.04 9.56
N ALA A 413 -14.65 8.87 10.11
CA ALA A 413 -13.63 7.91 10.53
C ALA A 413 -13.53 6.78 9.50
N ALA A 414 -12.30 6.40 9.18
CA ALA A 414 -12.01 5.25 8.34
C ALA A 414 -10.84 4.47 8.94
N TYR A 415 -10.96 3.15 8.99
CA TYR A 415 -9.87 2.27 9.34
C TYR A 415 -9.27 1.62 8.10
N ASP A 416 -7.95 1.71 7.95
CA ASP A 416 -7.21 0.93 6.96
C ASP A 416 -6.60 -0.32 7.62
N PRO A 417 -7.17 -1.51 7.38
CA PRO A 417 -6.65 -2.77 7.94
C PRO A 417 -5.27 -3.16 7.40
N ARG A 418 -4.80 -2.54 6.31
CA ARG A 418 -3.50 -2.85 5.69
C ARG A 418 -2.35 -2.14 6.38
N SER A 419 -2.61 -0.94 6.90
CA SER A 419 -1.62 -0.10 7.58
C SER A 419 -1.86 0.01 9.08
N SER A 420 -2.89 -0.67 9.60
CA SER A 420 -3.38 -0.53 10.98
C SER A 420 -3.54 0.94 11.40
N THR A 421 -4.05 1.76 10.48
CA THR A 421 -4.21 3.20 10.68
C THR A 421 -5.68 3.56 10.70
N THR A 422 -6.13 4.23 11.75
CA THR A 422 -7.42 4.92 11.78
C THR A 422 -7.22 6.38 11.37
N VAL A 423 -8.03 6.84 10.43
CA VAL A 423 -8.07 8.22 9.91
C VAL A 423 -9.34 8.86 10.41
N LEU A 424 -9.23 10.02 11.07
CA LEU A 424 -10.37 10.88 11.39
C LEU A 424 -10.25 12.15 10.56
N VAL A 425 -11.24 12.48 9.73
CA VAL A 425 -11.33 13.77 9.04
C VAL A 425 -12.46 14.56 9.68
N VAL A 426 -12.11 15.70 10.29
CA VAL A 426 -13.03 16.56 11.05
C VAL A 426 -13.19 17.87 10.29
N THR A 427 -14.42 18.20 9.91
CA THR A 427 -14.76 19.45 9.24
C THR A 427 -15.48 20.35 10.23
N ASN A 428 -14.81 21.42 10.65
CA ASN A 428 -15.42 22.49 11.44
C ASN A 428 -15.80 23.62 10.49
N ASP A 429 -17.08 23.69 10.14
CA ASP A 429 -17.67 24.72 9.28
C ASP A 429 -18.34 25.85 10.07
N GLU A 430 -18.08 25.93 11.37
CA GLU A 430 -18.54 26.98 12.26
C GLU A 430 -17.55 28.15 12.32
N ASP A 431 -18.03 29.31 12.79
CA ASP A 431 -17.23 30.51 13.07
C ASP A 431 -16.59 30.48 14.48
N ALA A 432 -16.53 29.29 15.10
CA ALA A 432 -15.98 29.10 16.43
C ALA A 432 -15.03 27.90 16.48
N VAL A 433 -14.06 27.98 17.38
CA VAL A 433 -13.18 26.86 17.72
C VAL A 433 -13.97 25.77 18.44
N ASP A 434 -13.82 24.53 17.99
CA ASP A 434 -14.44 23.36 18.60
C ASP A 434 -13.40 22.39 19.20
N SER A 435 -13.67 21.92 20.41
CA SER A 435 -12.80 21.01 21.16
C SER A 435 -13.34 19.60 21.04
N ASN A 436 -12.63 18.79 20.25
CA ASN A 436 -13.06 17.47 19.87
C ASN A 436 -12.35 16.41 20.71
N ALA A 437 -13.12 15.45 21.24
CA ALA A 437 -12.62 14.29 21.95
C ALA A 437 -13.22 13.02 21.34
N TYR A 438 -12.39 12.01 21.14
CA TYR A 438 -12.72 10.73 20.52
C TYR A 438 -12.31 9.58 21.42
N THR A 439 -13.08 8.50 21.48
CA THR A 439 -12.75 7.27 22.21
C THR A 439 -12.76 6.07 21.27
N MET A 440 -11.74 5.22 21.37
CA MET A 440 -11.58 4.02 20.56
C MET A 440 -11.95 2.79 21.40
N LEU A 441 -13.02 2.06 21.10
CA LEU A 441 -13.54 1.01 21.99
C LEU A 441 -12.58 -0.15 22.25
N ASP A 442 -11.76 -0.51 21.26
CA ASP A 442 -11.00 -1.76 21.24
C ASP A 442 -9.51 -1.58 20.91
N ARG A 443 -9.04 -0.34 20.70
CA ARG A 443 -7.68 -0.05 20.23
C ARG A 443 -7.00 1.05 21.02
N SER A 444 -5.67 0.94 21.13
CA SER A 444 -4.83 1.95 21.77
C SER A 444 -4.01 2.66 20.72
N ALA A 445 -4.03 4.00 20.71
CA ALA A 445 -3.18 4.76 19.80
C ALA A 445 -1.70 4.65 20.24
N ALA A 446 -0.84 4.14 19.35
CA ALA A 446 0.60 4.15 19.57
C ALA A 446 1.21 5.51 19.22
N TYR A 447 0.74 6.12 18.14
CA TYR A 447 1.18 7.42 17.65
C TYR A 447 0.03 8.14 16.94
N THR A 448 0.02 9.47 16.97
CA THR A 448 -0.96 10.28 16.25
C THR A 448 -0.32 11.43 15.48
N ARG A 449 -0.97 11.89 14.41
CA ARG A 449 -0.57 13.08 13.65
C ARG A 449 -1.78 13.90 13.27
N VAL A 450 -1.71 15.22 13.50
CA VAL A 450 -2.75 16.18 13.14
C VAL A 450 -2.32 17.01 11.94
N ILE A 451 -3.17 17.09 10.92
CA ILE A 451 -2.97 17.88 9.70
C ILE A 451 -4.17 18.79 9.53
N ARG A 452 -3.99 20.06 9.17
CA ARG A 452 -5.09 21.01 8.99
C ARG A 452 -4.95 21.91 7.77
N THR A 453 -6.10 22.19 7.16
CA THR A 453 -6.32 23.29 6.23
C THR A 453 -7.29 24.29 6.87
N ASP A 454 -6.89 25.56 6.97
CA ASP A 454 -7.70 26.67 7.51
C ASP A 454 -7.40 27.96 6.74
N ALA A 455 -7.83 29.13 7.22
CA ALA A 455 -7.53 30.40 6.56
C ALA A 455 -6.02 30.72 6.49
N SER A 456 -5.23 30.23 7.45
CA SER A 456 -3.81 30.54 7.62
C SER A 456 -2.87 29.60 6.87
N GLY A 457 -3.30 28.37 6.59
CA GLY A 457 -2.45 27.32 6.02
C GLY A 457 -3.16 26.31 5.14
N ASN A 458 -2.39 25.63 4.30
CA ASN A 458 -2.85 24.52 3.46
C ASN A 458 -2.19 23.23 3.96
N TYR A 459 -2.97 22.21 4.30
CA TYR A 459 -2.51 20.86 4.61
C TYR A 459 -1.28 20.81 5.56
N ARG A 460 -1.28 21.67 6.57
CA ARG A 460 -0.16 21.89 7.48
C ARG A 460 -0.24 20.90 8.63
N SER A 461 0.88 20.27 9.00
CA SER A 461 0.94 19.40 10.19
C SER A 461 1.06 20.23 11.49
N TYR A 462 0.46 19.75 12.57
CA TYR A 462 0.44 20.42 13.88
C TYR A 462 0.97 19.53 15.02
N GLY A 463 1.67 18.44 14.69
CA GLY A 463 2.21 17.49 15.66
C GLY A 463 1.17 16.43 16.07
N PRO A 464 1.40 15.68 17.16
CA PRO A 464 0.46 14.68 17.62
C PRO A 464 -0.79 15.30 18.25
N ALA A 465 -1.89 14.56 18.22
CA ALA A 465 -3.05 14.83 19.07
C ALA A 465 -2.73 14.39 20.51
N ALA A 466 -3.42 14.97 21.49
CA ALA A 466 -3.25 14.54 22.87
C ALA A 466 -3.92 13.17 23.08
N VAL A 467 -3.17 12.20 23.61
CA VAL A 467 -3.63 10.81 23.82
C VAL A 467 -3.64 10.48 25.32
N ARG A 468 -4.75 9.89 25.81
CA ARG A 468 -4.88 9.34 27.17
C ARG A 468 -5.61 8.01 27.15
N GLY A 469 -4.86 6.91 27.29
CA GLY A 469 -5.44 5.58 27.13
C GLY A 469 -5.92 5.36 25.69
N ASN A 470 -7.20 5.08 25.52
CA ASN A 470 -7.87 4.96 24.22
C ASN A 470 -8.60 6.25 23.78
N GLN A 471 -8.43 7.36 24.52
CA GLN A 471 -9.03 8.64 24.19
C GLN A 471 -8.02 9.55 23.47
N ILE A 472 -8.49 10.21 22.41
CA ILE A 472 -7.73 11.17 21.62
C ILE A 472 -8.47 12.50 21.65
N SER A 473 -7.76 13.60 21.89
CA SER A 473 -8.34 14.94 21.91
C SER A 473 -7.54 15.93 21.09
N MET A 474 -8.25 16.83 20.41
CA MET A 474 -7.68 17.94 19.66
C MET A 474 -8.61 19.16 19.66
N THR A 475 -8.13 20.26 19.10
CA THR A 475 -8.91 21.46 18.86
C THR A 475 -9.05 21.70 17.37
N ALA A 476 -10.26 21.68 16.81
CA ALA A 476 -10.55 22.09 15.44
C ALA A 476 -10.83 23.60 15.43
N THR A 477 -10.03 24.39 14.70
CA THR A 477 -10.26 25.83 14.60
C THR A 477 -11.48 26.15 13.74
N GLU A 478 -12.03 27.35 13.88
CA GLU A 478 -13.09 27.87 13.00
C GLU A 478 -12.73 27.70 11.51
N GLN A 479 -13.73 27.39 10.68
CA GLN A 479 -13.58 27.24 9.23
C GLN A 479 -12.37 26.38 8.82
N SER A 480 -12.28 25.16 9.34
CA SER A 480 -11.13 24.28 9.10
C SER A 480 -11.49 22.82 8.79
N ILE A 481 -10.58 22.16 8.09
CA ILE A 481 -10.60 20.72 7.85
C ILE A 481 -9.37 20.16 8.53
N THR A 482 -9.55 19.22 9.46
CA THR A 482 -8.46 18.64 10.23
C THR A 482 -8.48 17.13 10.14
N THR A 483 -7.40 16.53 9.66
CA THR A 483 -7.20 15.08 9.68
C THR A 483 -6.36 14.67 10.89
N ILE A 484 -6.78 13.64 11.61
CA ILE A 484 -5.98 12.91 12.58
C ILE A 484 -5.65 11.53 12.00
N LEU A 485 -4.37 11.22 11.88
CA LEU A 485 -3.90 9.87 11.62
C LEU A 485 -3.56 9.21 12.94
N ILE A 486 -4.14 8.05 13.20
CA ILE A 486 -3.99 7.29 14.43
C ILE A 486 -3.41 5.95 14.04
N TYR A 487 -2.23 5.64 14.56
CA TYR A 487 -1.59 4.37 14.31
C TYR A 487 -1.91 3.47 15.50
N ASP A 488 -2.87 2.57 15.30
CA ASP A 488 -3.48 1.75 16.37
C ASP A 488 -2.55 0.65 16.88
N GLN A 489 -1.46 0.39 16.14
CA GLN A 489 -0.15 -0.14 16.50
C GLN A 489 0.60 -0.36 15.18
N PRO A 490 1.76 0.26 14.96
CA PRO A 490 2.52 0.00 13.76
C PRO A 490 3.06 -1.44 13.79
N ASN A 491 3.33 -2.01 12.61
CA ASN A 491 4.29 -3.10 12.47
C ASN A 491 5.71 -2.62 12.85
N LEU A 492 5.89 -2.13 14.08
CA LEU A 492 7.17 -1.83 14.69
C LEU A 492 7.37 -2.82 15.81
N ILE A 493 8.30 -3.73 15.55
CA ILE A 493 9.08 -4.39 16.59
C ILE A 493 9.71 -3.29 17.44
N GLN A 494 9.22 -3.14 18.66
CA GLN A 494 9.90 -2.39 19.71
C GLN A 494 11.24 -3.11 19.97
N ASN A 495 12.37 -2.44 19.75
CA ASN A 495 13.66 -3.03 20.12
C ASN A 495 13.71 -3.15 21.65
N ALA A 496 13.64 -4.38 22.16
CA ALA A 496 13.50 -4.68 23.59
C ALA A 496 14.70 -4.28 24.46
N ASN A 497 15.81 -3.80 23.86
CA ASN A 497 17.07 -3.54 24.57
C ASN A 497 17.48 -2.05 24.64
N PHE A 498 16.53 -1.12 24.67
CA PHE A 498 16.86 0.29 24.89
C PHE A 498 16.59 0.73 26.34
N SER A 499 17.65 0.75 27.14
CA SER A 499 17.67 1.29 28.51
C SER A 499 18.37 2.64 28.52
N LEU A 500 17.67 3.68 28.96
CA LEU A 500 18.19 5.02 29.24
C LEU A 500 19.18 4.99 30.42
N GLY A 501 20.46 4.79 30.12
CA GLY A 501 21.57 4.99 31.04
C GLY A 501 21.98 6.46 31.12
N SER A 502 21.95 7.03 32.32
CA SER A 502 22.35 8.39 32.67
C SER A 502 23.79 8.75 32.25
N ALA A 503 23.98 9.80 31.43
CA ALA A 503 25.24 10.54 31.34
C ALA A 503 24.99 12.01 30.92
N GLY A 504 25.64 12.95 31.62
CA GLY A 504 25.37 14.38 31.55
C GLY A 504 26.09 15.18 30.46
N ASN A 505 25.49 16.33 30.14
CA ASN A 505 25.99 17.53 29.46
C ASN A 505 26.86 17.35 28.20
N GLY A 506 26.24 17.53 27.02
CA GLY A 506 26.93 18.07 25.83
C GLY A 506 26.51 17.53 24.46
N ALA A 507 25.80 16.41 24.39
CA ALA A 507 25.20 15.89 23.17
C ALA A 507 24.08 14.94 23.62
N ASN A 508 22.82 15.36 23.49
CA ASN A 508 21.71 14.55 23.96
C ASN A 508 21.06 13.88 22.75
N SER A 509 21.16 12.55 22.69
CA SER A 509 20.48 11.68 21.75
C SER A 509 18.96 11.82 21.88
N ILE A 510 18.24 11.76 20.76
CA ILE A 510 16.84 11.32 20.79
C ILE A 510 16.89 9.80 20.97
N ASP A 511 16.08 9.23 21.85
CA ASP A 511 16.08 7.79 22.11
C ASP A 511 15.90 6.99 20.80
N GLY A 512 16.82 6.06 20.56
CA GLY A 512 16.87 5.26 19.33
C GLY A 512 17.50 5.94 18.10
N TRP A 513 17.84 7.24 18.14
CA TRP A 513 18.42 7.99 17.01
C TRP A 513 19.88 8.40 17.24
N GLN A 514 20.66 8.37 16.16
CA GLN A 514 22.08 8.67 16.11
C GLN A 514 22.36 9.73 15.03
N ALA A 515 23.37 10.57 15.27
CA ALA A 515 23.86 11.55 14.31
C ALA A 515 25.28 11.17 13.85
N GLN A 516 25.58 11.33 12.57
CA GLN A 516 26.90 11.12 12.00
C GLN A 516 27.32 12.30 11.12
N GLY A 517 28.60 12.66 11.18
CA GLY A 517 29.13 13.83 10.47
C GLY A 517 28.84 15.12 11.23
N GLN A 518 28.54 16.20 10.51
CA GLN A 518 28.37 17.54 11.08
C GLN A 518 26.90 17.84 11.47
N ALA A 519 26.20 16.84 12.02
CA ALA A 519 24.82 16.92 12.49
C ALA A 519 24.72 16.80 14.03
N ALA A 520 23.75 17.49 14.64
CA ALA A 520 23.50 17.49 16.09
C ALA A 520 21.99 17.49 16.40
N PHE A 521 21.62 17.30 17.67
CA PHE A 521 20.23 17.37 18.17
C PHE A 521 20.06 18.61 19.08
N ASP A 522 18.86 19.22 19.10
CA ASP A 522 18.51 20.30 20.04
C ASP A 522 17.19 20.01 20.74
N SER A 523 17.29 19.70 22.02
CA SER A 523 16.17 19.29 22.86
C SER A 523 15.39 20.45 23.48
N SER A 524 15.63 21.71 23.11
CA SER A 524 15.01 22.88 23.76
C SER A 524 13.59 23.22 23.29
N ARG A 525 13.01 22.49 22.33
CA ARG A 525 11.70 22.79 21.70
C ARG A 525 10.69 21.63 21.65
N ASP A 526 10.91 20.51 22.34
CA ASP A 526 9.90 19.45 22.43
C ASP A 526 8.70 19.95 23.27
N ASN A 527 7.60 20.27 22.57
CA ASN A 527 6.34 20.71 23.16
C ASN A 527 5.25 19.62 23.08
N SER A 528 5.53 18.44 22.52
CA SER A 528 4.53 17.41 22.21
C SER A 528 4.40 16.33 23.30
N GLY A 529 5.43 16.11 24.12
CA GLY A 529 5.38 15.16 25.24
C GLY A 529 5.20 13.70 24.83
N ASP A 530 5.45 13.39 23.55
CA ASP A 530 5.34 12.08 22.90
C ASP A 530 6.70 11.41 22.67
N SER A 531 7.80 12.04 23.11
CA SER A 531 9.18 11.55 22.97
C SER A 531 9.74 11.62 21.53
N SER A 532 9.08 12.30 20.60
CA SER A 532 9.65 12.62 19.29
C SER A 532 10.53 13.87 19.41
N GLY A 533 11.85 13.69 19.47
CA GLY A 533 12.75 14.84 19.58
C GLY A 533 12.90 15.61 18.26
N SER A 534 13.21 16.91 18.36
CA SER A 534 13.59 17.72 17.20
C SER A 534 15.09 17.64 16.90
N GLY A 535 15.48 17.20 15.70
CA GLY A 535 16.87 17.31 15.23
C GLY A 535 17.21 18.76 14.85
N ARG A 536 18.42 19.26 15.21
CA ARG A 536 18.89 20.62 14.85
C ARG A 536 20.28 20.58 14.25
N LEU A 537 20.38 21.03 13.00
CA LEU A 537 21.67 21.16 12.35
C LEU A 537 22.38 22.46 12.78
N LEU A 538 23.55 22.35 13.43
CA LEU A 538 24.45 23.47 13.71
C LEU A 538 25.61 23.42 12.71
N THR A 539 25.56 24.23 11.64
CA THR A 539 26.65 24.29 10.65
C THR A 539 27.64 25.41 10.96
N ASN A 540 28.80 25.08 11.55
CA ASN A 540 29.85 26.07 11.84
C ASN A 540 30.98 26.12 10.79
N SER A 541 30.87 25.44 9.64
CA SER A 541 31.90 25.45 8.58
C SER A 541 31.37 25.21 7.15
N VAL A 542 32.23 25.33 6.12
CA VAL A 542 31.90 25.38 4.68
C VAL A 542 31.83 23.96 4.08
N ARG A 543 30.82 23.65 3.25
CA ARG A 543 30.65 22.37 2.53
C ARG A 543 30.47 21.16 3.45
N ASN A 544 29.47 21.23 4.32
CA ASN A 544 29.23 20.18 5.31
C ASN A 544 28.43 18.99 4.77
N PHE A 545 28.73 17.80 5.31
CA PHE A 545 27.96 16.57 5.10
C PHE A 545 27.58 15.98 6.47
N GLY A 546 26.34 15.51 6.61
CA GLY A 546 25.87 14.89 7.85
C GLY A 546 24.57 14.13 7.65
N LYS A 547 24.29 13.19 8.56
CA LYS A 547 23.03 12.46 8.59
C LYS A 547 22.53 12.20 10.01
N ILE A 548 21.23 12.03 10.14
CA ILE A 548 20.53 11.56 11.34
C ILE A 548 19.79 10.26 10.97
N TYR A 549 19.89 9.23 11.80
CA TYR A 549 19.32 7.90 11.53
C TYR A 549 18.87 7.18 12.81
N GLN A 550 17.92 6.26 12.71
CA GLN A 550 17.45 5.44 13.83
C GLN A 550 18.09 4.04 13.81
N ALA A 551 17.95 3.30 14.91
CA ALA A 551 18.01 1.84 14.86
C ALA A 551 16.99 1.30 13.84
N GLY A 552 17.46 0.43 12.96
CA GLY A 552 16.69 -0.21 11.90
C GLY A 552 15.89 -1.44 12.33
N ILE A 553 15.12 -1.94 11.35
CA ILE A 553 14.30 -3.16 11.37
C ILE A 553 15.14 -4.31 10.83
N GLY A 554 15.04 -5.49 11.47
CA GLY A 554 15.71 -6.72 11.04
C GLY A 554 16.96 -7.05 11.86
N GLY A 555 17.76 -7.98 11.34
CA GLY A 555 18.96 -8.54 11.97
C GLY A 555 19.61 -9.57 11.05
N ALA A 556 20.77 -10.11 11.42
CA ALA A 556 21.56 -11.00 10.56
C ALA A 556 20.75 -12.17 9.97
N ASP A 557 19.79 -12.71 10.73
CA ASP A 557 18.97 -13.87 10.37
C ASP A 557 17.63 -13.51 9.69
N THR A 558 17.34 -12.21 9.51
CA THR A 558 16.08 -11.75 8.92
C THR A 558 16.28 -11.51 7.43
N ASP A 559 15.48 -12.12 6.55
CA ASP A 559 15.43 -11.70 5.14
C ASP A 559 14.36 -10.63 4.97
N LEU A 560 14.77 -9.43 4.56
CA LEU A 560 13.90 -8.30 4.29
C LEU A 560 13.85 -7.98 2.79
N THR A 561 14.45 -8.81 1.93
CA THR A 561 14.41 -8.63 0.47
C THR A 561 12.99 -8.45 -0.04
N GLY A 562 12.77 -7.45 -0.90
CA GLY A 562 11.48 -7.23 -1.55
C GLY A 562 10.37 -6.70 -0.64
N VAL A 563 10.65 -6.42 0.64
CA VAL A 563 9.73 -5.76 1.56
C VAL A 563 9.63 -4.28 1.17
N GLY A 564 8.40 -3.79 1.03
CA GLY A 564 8.12 -2.37 0.85
C GLY A 564 8.15 -1.66 2.20
N TYR A 565 8.71 -0.47 2.24
CA TYR A 565 8.77 0.41 3.39
C TYR A 565 8.22 1.77 3.02
N GLN A 566 7.41 2.36 3.90
CA GLN A 566 7.04 3.77 3.83
C GLN A 566 7.87 4.49 4.86
N LEU A 567 8.70 5.41 4.42
CA LEU A 567 9.29 6.36 5.33
C LEU A 567 8.53 7.68 5.20
N SER A 568 7.83 8.02 6.27
CA SER A 568 7.05 9.23 6.43
C SER A 568 7.79 10.16 7.37
N LEU A 569 8.07 11.38 6.90
CA LEU A 569 8.70 12.43 7.67
C LEU A 569 7.83 13.66 7.74
N ASP A 570 7.91 14.31 8.88
CA ASP A 570 7.35 15.62 9.11
C ASP A 570 8.49 16.61 9.40
N VAL A 571 8.76 17.49 8.43
CA VAL A 571 9.91 18.38 8.45
C VAL A 571 9.42 19.82 8.49
N GLN A 572 9.85 20.59 9.49
CA GLN A 572 9.62 22.02 9.58
C GLN A 572 10.91 22.78 9.23
N PHE A 573 10.83 23.72 8.29
CA PHE A 573 11.89 24.64 7.94
C PHE A 573 11.64 25.99 8.60
N GLN A 574 12.64 26.53 9.31
CA GLN A 574 12.61 27.89 9.85
C GLN A 574 13.75 28.70 9.23
N ASN A 575 13.41 29.75 8.45
CA ASN A 575 14.36 30.59 7.76
C ASN A 575 14.48 31.96 8.46
N ALA A 576 15.68 32.28 8.94
CA ALA A 576 15.97 33.59 9.54
C ALA A 576 16.91 34.38 8.63
N GLY A 577 16.35 35.04 7.61
CA GLY A 577 17.07 36.00 6.77
C GLY A 577 17.59 35.40 5.46
N ALA A 578 16.80 35.56 4.40
CA ALA A 578 17.08 35.01 3.08
C ALA A 578 18.39 35.56 2.46
N ALA A 579 19.35 34.66 2.21
CA ALA A 579 20.34 34.82 1.15
C ALA A 579 20.90 33.51 0.55
N ASN A 580 20.72 32.32 1.13
CA ASN A 580 21.47 31.12 0.71
C ASN A 580 20.63 29.82 0.65
N TYR A 581 19.78 29.67 -0.38
CA TYR A 581 19.02 28.43 -0.66
C TYR A 581 19.83 27.43 -1.51
N ASP A 582 20.90 26.84 -0.98
CA ASP A 582 21.64 25.78 -1.71
C ASP A 582 21.90 24.51 -0.88
N ALA A 583 21.31 24.43 0.32
CA ALA A 583 21.31 23.20 1.12
C ALA A 583 20.31 22.19 0.54
N LYS A 584 20.78 20.98 0.19
CA LYS A 584 19.93 19.87 -0.24
C LYS A 584 19.72 18.91 0.93
N THR A 585 18.48 18.76 1.36
CA THR A 585 18.07 17.73 2.32
C THR A 585 17.49 16.55 1.56
N TYR A 586 17.77 15.32 2.00
CA TYR A 586 17.26 14.11 1.38
C TYR A 586 16.64 13.19 2.40
N LEU A 587 15.53 12.59 1.99
CA LEU A 587 14.94 11.44 2.64
C LEU A 587 15.52 10.16 2.01
N SER A 588 15.99 9.24 2.85
CA SER A 588 16.50 7.94 2.39
C SER A 588 16.23 6.82 3.39
N VAL A 589 16.21 5.60 2.90
CA VAL A 589 16.31 4.38 3.71
C VAL A 589 17.68 3.76 3.42
N GLU A 590 18.42 3.39 4.45
CA GLU A 590 19.64 2.60 4.30
C GLU A 590 19.32 1.12 4.51
N PHE A 591 19.80 0.30 3.59
CA PHE A 591 19.68 -1.15 3.62
C PHE A 591 21.05 -1.75 3.98
N TYR A 592 21.06 -2.80 4.79
CA TYR A 592 22.25 -3.44 5.34
C TYR A 592 22.18 -4.95 5.16
N GLY A 593 23.29 -5.56 4.76
CA GLY A 593 23.44 -7.01 4.67
C GLY A 593 23.73 -7.59 6.06
N ALA A 594 23.95 -8.91 6.14
CA ALA A 594 24.12 -9.61 7.41
C ALA A 594 25.38 -9.19 8.21
N ASP A 595 26.37 -8.58 7.54
CA ASP A 595 27.63 -8.11 8.13
C ASP A 595 27.62 -6.61 8.50
N ASP A 596 26.46 -5.94 8.45
CA ASP A 596 26.30 -4.50 8.67
C ASP A 596 27.17 -3.60 7.74
N GLN A 597 27.75 -4.16 6.67
CA GLN A 597 28.70 -3.49 5.78
C GLN A 597 28.32 -3.64 4.29
N SER A 598 27.86 -4.82 3.88
CA SER A 598 27.71 -5.24 2.47
C SER A 598 26.54 -4.63 1.70
N LEU A 599 25.65 -3.86 2.33
CA LEU A 599 24.63 -3.06 1.63
C LEU A 599 24.77 -1.53 1.81
N ALA A 600 25.86 -1.07 2.40
CA ALA A 600 26.32 0.29 2.13
C ALA A 600 27.16 0.26 0.83
N HIS A 601 26.97 1.26 -0.04
CA HIS A 601 27.80 1.62 -1.21
C HIS A 601 27.25 1.36 -2.63
N GLY A 602 25.95 1.12 -2.81
CA GLY A 602 25.27 1.48 -4.06
C GLY A 602 24.82 2.94 -4.00
N SER A 603 25.16 3.76 -5.00
CA SER A 603 24.80 5.18 -5.11
C SER A 603 23.43 5.51 -4.52
N VAL A 604 23.43 6.30 -3.44
CA VAL A 604 22.23 6.71 -2.69
C VAL A 604 21.24 7.53 -3.54
N SER A 605 21.52 7.79 -4.83
CA SER A 605 20.59 8.46 -5.76
C SER A 605 19.27 7.72 -5.95
N ASP A 606 19.28 6.38 -5.96
CA ASP A 606 18.11 5.58 -6.36
C ASP A 606 17.08 5.45 -5.22
N TYR A 607 17.51 5.76 -4.00
CA TYR A 607 16.71 5.73 -2.77
C TYR A 607 16.73 7.09 -2.04
N LYS A 608 17.07 8.17 -2.74
CA LYS A 608 17.00 9.55 -2.24
C LYS A 608 15.75 10.20 -2.82
N THR A 609 14.80 10.54 -1.96
CA THR A 609 13.82 11.57 -2.32
C THR A 609 14.39 12.92 -1.91
N LEU A 610 14.66 13.79 -2.90
CA LEU A 610 15.05 15.17 -2.62
C LEU A 610 13.89 15.86 -1.92
N ILE A 611 14.18 16.42 -0.75
CA ILE A 611 13.24 17.22 0.02
C ILE A 611 13.24 18.61 -0.60
N VAL A 612 12.37 18.84 -1.59
CA VAL A 612 12.19 20.14 -2.24
C VAL A 612 11.25 20.97 -1.36
N PRO A 613 11.68 22.13 -0.80
CA PRO A 613 10.77 23.04 -0.11
C PRO A 613 9.60 23.36 -1.03
N ALA A 614 8.38 23.26 -0.53
CA ALA A 614 7.16 23.43 -1.32
C ALA A 614 7.25 24.64 -2.28
N LEU A 615 6.81 24.44 -3.53
CA LEU A 615 6.66 25.46 -4.57
C LEU A 615 5.73 26.58 -4.06
N GLY A 616 6.30 27.56 -3.35
CA GLY A 616 5.52 28.58 -2.66
C GLY A 616 6.38 29.70 -2.10
N ILE A 617 7.28 30.28 -2.91
CA ILE A 617 7.85 31.60 -2.62
C ILE A 617 7.19 32.59 -3.58
N ASP A 618 6.25 33.38 -3.05
CA ASP A 618 6.08 34.75 -3.53
C ASP A 618 7.29 35.56 -3.02
N GLN A 619 7.98 36.22 -3.96
CA GLN A 619 9.20 37.01 -3.72
C GLN A 619 8.93 38.34 -2.97
N SER A 620 7.75 38.52 -2.37
CA SER A 620 7.35 39.78 -1.74
C SER A 620 7.70 39.86 -0.24
N GLY A 621 8.99 39.86 0.09
CA GLY A 621 9.57 40.63 1.22
C GLY A 621 8.92 40.58 2.62
N GLY A 622 8.23 39.49 3.00
CA GLY A 622 7.66 39.29 4.35
C GLY A 622 8.55 38.42 5.23
N VAL A 623 8.79 38.87 6.46
CA VAL A 623 9.61 38.18 7.47
C VAL A 623 8.82 37.03 8.09
N ASP A 624 9.53 35.91 8.29
CA ASP A 624 9.18 34.71 9.06
C ASP A 624 8.14 33.79 8.42
N SER A 625 8.58 32.59 8.01
CA SER A 625 7.66 31.54 7.58
C SER A 625 8.24 30.18 7.92
N ASP A 626 7.76 29.65 9.03
CA ASP A 626 7.84 28.23 9.35
C ASP A 626 7.04 27.44 8.31
N TYR A 627 7.73 26.74 7.41
CA TYR A 627 7.08 25.84 6.45
C TYR A 627 7.23 24.41 6.91
N ARG A 628 6.11 23.75 7.15
CA ARG A 628 6.08 22.32 7.48
C ARG A 628 5.70 21.54 6.23
N SER A 629 6.51 20.56 5.88
CA SER A 629 6.32 19.73 4.70
C SER A 629 6.41 18.28 5.10
N TYR A 630 5.42 17.51 4.66
CA TYR A 630 5.38 16.08 4.85
C TYR A 630 6.00 15.41 3.63
N TYR A 631 6.93 14.49 3.88
CA TYR A 631 7.57 13.70 2.83
C TYR A 631 7.31 12.25 3.13
N SER A 632 6.73 11.54 2.18
CA SER A 632 6.55 10.09 2.26
C SER A 632 7.23 9.46 1.05
N GLY A 633 8.20 8.60 1.30
CA GLY A 633 8.83 7.80 0.26
C GLY A 633 8.50 6.34 0.45
N THR A 634 8.16 5.65 -0.64
CA THR A 634 8.08 4.19 -0.63
C THR A 634 9.40 3.61 -1.13
N PHE A 635 9.97 2.67 -0.40
CA PHE A 635 11.25 2.04 -0.71
C PHE A 635 11.08 0.53 -0.71
N VAL A 636 11.60 -0.17 -1.72
CA VAL A 636 11.60 -1.63 -1.73
C VAL A 636 13.01 -2.10 -1.35
N ALA A 637 13.09 -2.98 -0.36
CA ALA A 637 14.37 -3.53 0.08
C ALA A 637 15.05 -4.32 -1.05
N PRO A 638 16.31 -3.98 -1.40
CA PRO A 638 17.09 -4.72 -2.40
C PRO A 638 17.36 -6.17 -1.98
N ALA A 639 17.79 -7.00 -2.93
CA ALA A 639 18.23 -8.37 -2.65
C ALA A 639 19.37 -8.40 -1.62
N GLY A 640 19.26 -9.31 -0.64
CA GLY A 640 20.25 -9.48 0.42
C GLY A 640 20.08 -8.55 1.61
N THR A 641 18.98 -7.78 1.66
CA THR A 641 18.66 -6.91 2.80
C THR A 641 18.33 -7.72 4.04
N ARG A 642 19.07 -7.46 5.11
CA ARG A 642 18.88 -8.07 6.44
C ARG A 642 18.47 -7.07 7.50
N TYR A 643 18.92 -5.83 7.33
CA TYR A 643 18.64 -4.73 8.23
C TYR A 643 18.29 -3.46 7.44
N VAL A 644 17.32 -2.67 7.92
CA VAL A 644 16.76 -1.51 7.21
C VAL A 644 16.56 -0.36 8.18
N ARG A 645 17.08 0.83 7.91
CA ARG A 645 16.90 1.98 8.82
C ARG A 645 16.52 3.28 8.11
N PRO A 646 15.75 4.15 8.77
CA PRO A 646 15.44 5.46 8.23
C PRO A 646 16.65 6.39 8.36
N VAL A 647 16.92 7.18 7.31
CA VAL A 647 18.05 8.12 7.25
C VAL A 647 17.66 9.45 6.63
N ILE A 648 18.11 10.53 7.27
CA ILE A 648 17.94 11.89 6.77
C ILE A 648 19.34 12.47 6.53
N GLY A 649 19.66 12.72 5.27
CA GLY A 649 20.98 13.19 4.84
C GLY A 649 20.96 14.63 4.35
N TYR A 650 22.07 15.34 4.53
CA TYR A 650 22.23 16.74 4.11
C TYR A 650 23.51 16.93 3.28
N GLU A 651 23.41 17.71 2.20
CA GLU A 651 24.53 18.10 1.33
C GLU A 651 24.58 19.62 1.10
N ASN A 652 25.79 20.18 1.01
CA ASN A 652 26.08 21.56 0.55
C ASN A 652 25.49 22.72 1.38
N VAL A 653 25.35 22.56 2.69
CA VAL A 653 24.95 23.70 3.54
C VAL A 653 26.06 24.77 3.57
N ALA A 654 25.71 26.01 3.21
CA ALA A 654 26.65 27.13 3.15
C ALA A 654 27.13 27.58 4.54
N THR A 655 28.36 28.10 4.62
CA THR A 655 28.95 28.63 5.86
C THR A 655 28.09 29.71 6.50
N GLY A 656 27.86 29.60 7.82
CA GLY A 656 27.20 30.66 8.60
C GLY A 656 25.70 30.80 8.35
N SER A 657 25.07 29.81 7.71
CA SER A 657 23.61 29.70 7.71
C SER A 657 23.11 29.55 9.15
N THR A 658 22.17 30.40 9.53
CA THR A 658 21.37 30.27 10.75
C THR A 658 20.03 29.59 10.45
N ASP A 659 19.92 28.91 9.31
CA ASP A 659 18.69 28.29 8.85
C ASP A 659 18.53 26.94 9.55
N TRP A 660 17.37 26.74 10.18
CA TRP A 660 17.09 25.55 10.97
C TRP A 660 16.16 24.65 10.18
N THR A 661 16.53 23.36 10.08
CA THR A 661 15.59 22.30 9.70
C THR A 661 15.27 21.52 10.97
N TYR A 662 14.00 21.51 11.34
CA TYR A 662 13.45 20.70 12.42
C TYR A 662 12.82 19.46 11.81
N ILE A 663 13.14 18.30 12.39
CA ILE A 663 12.42 17.06 12.11
C ILE A 663 11.52 16.86 13.32
N ASP A 664 10.21 16.94 13.14
CA ASP A 664 9.27 16.74 14.24
C ASP A 664 8.95 15.26 14.39
N ASN A 665 8.73 14.56 13.27
CA ASN A 665 8.33 13.15 13.29
C ASN A 665 8.96 12.37 12.16
N ALA A 666 9.39 11.15 12.48
CA ALA A 666 9.90 10.21 11.50
C ALA A 666 9.31 8.84 11.78
N TYR A 667 8.62 8.29 10.80
CA TYR A 667 7.92 7.01 10.88
C TYR A 667 8.36 6.11 9.72
N LEU A 668 9.01 5.00 10.05
CA LEU A 668 9.28 3.92 9.10
C LEU A 668 8.23 2.82 9.30
N GLY A 669 7.28 2.71 8.38
CA GLY A 669 6.32 1.63 8.33
C GLY A 669 6.69 0.62 7.25
N VAL A 670 6.24 -0.63 7.40
CA VAL A 670 6.23 -1.57 6.27
C VAL A 670 5.06 -1.19 5.37
N THR A 671 5.33 -0.87 4.09
CA THR A 671 4.24 -0.74 3.13
C THR A 671 3.75 -2.12 2.73
N HIS A 672 2.43 -2.23 2.72
CA HIS A 672 1.74 -3.20 1.93
C HIS A 672 2.11 -3.00 0.45
N PRO A 673 2.41 -4.05 -0.33
CA PRO A 673 2.71 -3.95 -1.76
C PRO A 673 1.47 -3.62 -2.60
N ALA A 674 0.66 -2.66 -2.15
CA ALA A 674 -0.60 -2.22 -2.76
C ALA A 674 -0.43 -1.74 -4.21
N ALA A 675 0.79 -1.49 -4.70
CA ALA A 675 1.01 -1.02 -6.07
C ALA A 675 1.18 -2.13 -7.12
N GLN A 676 1.33 -3.41 -6.73
CA GLN A 676 1.80 -4.45 -7.67
C GLN A 676 1.02 -5.76 -7.68
N GLY A 677 -0.05 -5.95 -6.91
CA GLY A 677 -0.82 -7.20 -6.91
C GLY A 677 -2.31 -6.94 -6.79
N ARG A 678 -3.17 -7.88 -7.22
CA ARG A 678 -4.58 -7.82 -6.85
C ARG A 678 -4.78 -8.34 -5.42
N GLU A 679 -5.61 -7.67 -4.63
CA GLU A 679 -5.82 -7.97 -3.20
C GLU A 679 -7.16 -8.68 -2.99
N TRP A 680 -7.16 -9.78 -2.24
CA TRP A 680 -8.39 -10.48 -1.88
C TRP A 680 -9.25 -9.61 -0.95
N ILE A 681 -10.48 -9.30 -1.36
CA ILE A 681 -11.38 -8.40 -0.61
C ILE A 681 -12.55 -9.09 0.08
N LEU A 682 -12.81 -10.36 -0.21
CA LEU A 682 -13.89 -11.09 0.45
C LEU A 682 -13.53 -11.42 1.90
N THR A 683 -14.50 -11.24 2.79
CA THR A 683 -14.38 -11.58 4.21
C THR A 683 -14.44 -13.08 4.51
N GLY A 684 -14.68 -13.89 3.47
CA GLY A 684 -14.67 -15.36 3.52
C GLY A 684 -13.99 -15.96 2.29
N GLY A 685 -14.28 -17.25 2.06
CA GLY A 685 -13.79 -17.98 0.90
C GLY A 685 -14.44 -17.57 -0.43
N GLY A 686 -13.93 -18.09 -1.54
CA GLY A 686 -14.44 -17.79 -2.88
C GLY A 686 -13.55 -18.37 -3.99
N SER A 687 -13.94 -18.21 -5.25
CA SER A 687 -13.11 -18.64 -6.39
C SER A 687 -11.92 -17.70 -6.62
N LEU A 688 -10.72 -18.26 -6.85
CA LEU A 688 -9.53 -17.50 -7.26
C LEU A 688 -9.73 -16.77 -8.60
N SER A 689 -10.49 -17.39 -9.51
CA SER A 689 -10.71 -16.89 -10.87
C SER A 689 -11.76 -15.78 -10.96
N ASN A 690 -12.60 -15.64 -9.94
CA ASN A 690 -13.68 -14.64 -9.97
C ASN A 690 -13.12 -13.24 -9.65
N LYS A 691 -13.16 -12.36 -10.65
CA LYS A 691 -12.63 -11.00 -10.61
C LYS A 691 -13.20 -10.14 -9.47
N VAL A 692 -14.48 -10.35 -9.12
CA VAL A 692 -15.15 -9.55 -8.07
C VAL A 692 -14.60 -9.82 -6.67
N ASN A 693 -13.85 -10.91 -6.49
CA ASN A 693 -13.25 -11.25 -5.20
C ASN A 693 -11.96 -10.45 -4.91
N TRP A 694 -11.54 -9.63 -5.87
CA TRP A 694 -10.26 -8.94 -5.86
C TRP A 694 -10.42 -7.42 -6.02
N SER A 695 -9.66 -6.65 -5.26
CA SER A 695 -9.34 -5.26 -5.59
C SER A 695 -8.20 -5.23 -6.60
N TYR A 696 -8.40 -4.53 -7.70
CA TYR A 696 -7.40 -4.37 -8.76
C TYR A 696 -6.47 -3.22 -8.42
N ASN A 697 -5.16 -3.47 -8.46
CA ASN A 697 -4.15 -2.44 -8.40
C ASN A 697 -3.53 -2.26 -9.80
N ALA A 698 -3.23 -1.02 -10.19
CA ALA A 698 -3.28 -0.47 -11.55
C ALA A 698 -2.27 -1.01 -12.58
N GLN A 699 -1.57 -2.10 -12.27
CA GLN A 699 -0.34 -2.51 -12.97
C GLN A 699 -0.22 -4.02 -13.14
N VAL A 700 -1.31 -4.79 -12.98
CA VAL A 700 -1.21 -6.27 -12.89
C VAL A 700 -2.07 -6.94 -13.96
N GLU A 701 -1.41 -7.44 -15.01
CA GLU A 701 -2.00 -8.40 -15.92
C GLU A 701 -2.33 -9.71 -15.18
N ASN A 702 -3.48 -10.31 -15.52
CA ASN A 702 -3.82 -11.73 -15.36
C ASN A 702 -3.22 -12.44 -14.13
N ASN A 703 -3.86 -12.32 -12.95
CA ASN A 703 -3.60 -13.08 -11.73
C ASN A 703 -2.12 -13.15 -11.28
N SER A 704 -1.21 -12.39 -11.92
CA SER A 704 0.22 -12.65 -11.86
C SER A 704 0.80 -12.36 -10.49
N LYS A 705 0.18 -11.47 -9.72
CA LYS A 705 0.61 -11.12 -8.38
C LYS A 705 -0.62 -11.07 -7.47
N LEU A 706 -0.72 -12.05 -6.58
CA LEU A 706 -1.86 -12.23 -5.66
C LEU A 706 -1.49 -11.83 -4.25
N TYR A 707 -2.36 -11.06 -3.61
CA TYR A 707 -2.20 -10.67 -2.22
C TYR A 707 -3.39 -11.12 -1.38
N PHE A 708 -3.11 -11.90 -0.35
CA PHE A 708 -4.06 -12.41 0.63
C PHE A 708 -3.85 -11.72 1.98
N GLY A 709 -4.58 -10.62 2.19
CA GLY A 709 -4.52 -9.79 3.40
C GLY A 709 -5.52 -10.18 4.48
N ASN A 710 -5.72 -9.30 5.46
CA ASN A 710 -6.66 -9.50 6.57
C ASN A 710 -8.15 -9.36 6.21
N ALA A 711 -8.53 -9.54 4.94
CA ALA A 711 -9.93 -9.51 4.54
C ALA A 711 -10.74 -10.60 5.26
N ILE A 712 -10.23 -11.82 5.34
CA ILE A 712 -10.90 -12.92 6.03
C ILE A 712 -10.86 -12.74 7.55
N GLN A 713 -11.99 -12.99 8.22
CA GLN A 713 -12.11 -12.88 9.69
C GLN A 713 -11.87 -14.22 10.41
N GLN A 714 -11.79 -15.31 9.65
CA GLN A 714 -11.50 -16.65 10.11
C GLN A 714 -10.86 -17.45 8.97
N ALA A 715 -10.27 -18.60 9.29
CA ALA A 715 -9.67 -19.47 8.29
C ALA A 715 -10.66 -19.83 7.16
N SER A 716 -10.27 -19.56 5.92
CA SER A 716 -11.17 -19.57 4.75
C SER A 716 -10.53 -20.24 3.54
N THR A 717 -11.37 -20.87 2.72
CA THR A 717 -10.94 -21.60 1.52
C THR A 717 -11.11 -20.75 0.26
N VAL A 718 -10.03 -20.62 -0.50
CA VAL A 718 -10.01 -19.99 -1.82
C VAL A 718 -9.95 -21.10 -2.86
N ALA A 719 -11.04 -21.25 -3.61
CA ALA A 719 -11.22 -22.32 -4.57
C ALA A 719 -10.33 -22.13 -5.81
N VAL A 720 -9.52 -23.14 -6.13
CA VAL A 720 -8.69 -23.21 -7.34
C VAL A 720 -9.20 -24.39 -8.18
N ASP A 721 -10.26 -24.16 -8.95
CA ASP A 721 -10.97 -25.22 -9.69
C ASP A 721 -10.53 -25.35 -11.15
N GLY A 722 -9.76 -24.37 -11.66
CA GLY A 722 -9.16 -24.36 -13.00
C GLY A 722 -7.64 -24.32 -12.95
N ALA A 723 -7.01 -24.21 -14.12
CA ALA A 723 -5.58 -23.93 -14.21
C ALA A 723 -5.33 -22.43 -14.00
N GLU A 724 -4.50 -22.09 -13.03
CA GLU A 724 -4.20 -20.72 -12.63
C GLU A 724 -2.68 -20.50 -12.67
N ALA A 725 -2.22 -19.45 -13.34
CA ALA A 725 -0.80 -19.11 -13.43
C ALA A 725 -0.53 -17.79 -12.69
N ILE A 726 0.43 -17.80 -11.77
CA ILE A 726 0.79 -16.65 -10.95
C ILE A 726 2.32 -16.53 -10.87
N ALA A 727 2.87 -15.32 -10.87
CA ALA A 727 4.29 -15.07 -10.63
C ALA A 727 4.60 -14.85 -9.14
N ARG A 728 3.67 -14.25 -8.38
CA ARG A 728 3.84 -13.92 -6.96
C ARG A 728 2.60 -14.21 -6.13
N LEU A 729 2.82 -14.71 -4.91
CA LEU A 729 1.80 -14.97 -3.92
C LEU A 729 2.24 -14.39 -2.57
N THR A 730 1.46 -13.47 -2.00
CA THR A 730 1.74 -12.89 -0.68
C THR A 730 0.63 -13.22 0.30
N PHE A 731 0.99 -13.68 1.49
CA PHE A 731 0.10 -13.85 2.63
C PHE A 731 0.46 -12.89 3.75
N PHE A 732 -0.53 -12.15 4.23
CA PHE A 732 -0.41 -11.19 5.31
C PHE A 732 -1.69 -11.22 6.12
N SER A 733 -2.00 -12.39 6.68
CA SER A 733 -3.14 -12.51 7.56
C SER A 733 -2.84 -13.43 8.72
N ASP A 734 -3.30 -13.05 9.90
CA ASP A 734 -3.28 -13.95 11.06
C ASP A 734 -4.26 -15.13 10.86
N ASN A 735 -5.25 -14.96 9.99
CA ASN A 735 -6.21 -15.98 9.62
C ASN A 735 -5.72 -16.82 8.43
N ALA A 736 -5.93 -18.14 8.52
CA ALA A 736 -5.43 -19.08 7.52
C ALA A 736 -6.24 -19.04 6.21
N TYR A 737 -5.63 -18.55 5.13
CA TYR A 737 -6.04 -18.87 3.77
C TYR A 737 -5.68 -20.32 3.41
N ARG A 738 -6.63 -21.01 2.77
CA ARG A 738 -6.45 -22.35 2.20
C ARG A 738 -6.75 -22.31 0.70
N LEU A 739 -5.72 -22.33 -0.14
CA LEU A 739 -5.89 -22.43 -1.58
C LEU A 739 -6.15 -23.90 -1.89
N GLN A 740 -7.35 -24.26 -2.33
CA GLN A 740 -7.76 -25.65 -2.47
C GLN A 740 -8.71 -25.81 -3.66
N GLY A 741 -8.62 -26.90 -4.39
CA GLY A 741 -9.59 -27.21 -5.44
C GLY A 741 -9.10 -28.35 -6.33
N ALA A 742 -9.90 -28.69 -7.34
CA ALA A 742 -9.57 -29.75 -8.29
C ALA A 742 -8.63 -29.29 -9.42
N GLY A 743 -8.31 -27.99 -9.48
CA GLY A 743 -7.47 -27.37 -10.50
C GLY A 743 -5.98 -27.57 -10.29
N GLN A 744 -5.20 -26.68 -10.91
CA GLN A 744 -3.74 -26.66 -10.82
C GLN A 744 -3.25 -25.22 -10.67
N LEU A 745 -2.23 -25.03 -9.84
CA LEU A 745 -1.54 -23.75 -9.70
C LEU A 745 -0.16 -23.83 -10.34
N THR A 746 0.14 -22.95 -11.28
CA THR A 746 1.48 -22.77 -11.84
C THR A 746 2.09 -21.52 -11.23
N ILE A 747 3.24 -21.65 -10.55
CA ILE A 747 3.91 -20.52 -9.89
C ILE A 747 5.23 -20.19 -10.58
N GLY A 748 5.44 -18.90 -10.83
CA GLY A 748 6.63 -18.33 -11.42
C GLY A 748 6.50 -18.04 -12.91
N ASP A 749 7.52 -17.36 -13.43
CA ASP A 749 7.74 -17.09 -14.85
C ASP A 749 9.09 -17.71 -15.25
N ALA A 750 9.14 -18.30 -16.45
CA ALA A 750 10.35 -18.89 -17.01
C ALA A 750 11.44 -17.86 -17.34
N ASN A 751 11.09 -16.57 -17.36
CA ASN A 751 12.03 -15.47 -17.53
C ASN A 751 12.95 -15.36 -16.29
N PRO A 752 14.28 -15.54 -16.43
CA PRO A 752 15.23 -15.43 -15.31
C PRO A 752 15.29 -14.05 -14.66
N ALA A 753 14.77 -13.01 -15.32
CA ALA A 753 14.68 -11.65 -14.77
C ALA A 753 13.42 -11.43 -13.91
N ALA A 754 12.48 -12.38 -13.89
CA ALA A 754 11.26 -12.28 -13.12
C ALA A 754 11.51 -12.52 -11.62
N ALA A 755 11.02 -11.62 -10.77
CA ALA A 755 11.10 -11.75 -9.32
C ALA A 755 9.99 -12.68 -8.78
N ASN A 756 10.07 -13.97 -9.11
CA ASN A 756 9.15 -15.00 -8.65
C ASN A 756 9.23 -15.18 -7.14
N LEU A 757 8.10 -15.07 -6.43
CA LEU A 757 8.13 -15.05 -4.97
C LEU A 757 6.83 -15.57 -4.32
N ILE A 758 6.97 -16.43 -3.32
CA ILE A 758 5.95 -16.63 -2.29
C ILE A 758 6.43 -15.90 -1.02
N ASP A 759 5.63 -14.97 -0.52
CA ASP A 759 5.97 -14.10 0.62
C ASP A 759 4.93 -14.27 1.73
N VAL A 760 5.31 -14.98 2.78
CA VAL A 760 4.43 -15.33 3.90
C VAL A 760 4.89 -14.54 5.12
N ARG A 761 4.12 -13.51 5.46
CA ARG A 761 4.52 -12.52 6.47
C ARG A 761 3.90 -12.75 7.82
N LEU A 762 2.67 -13.25 7.85
CA LEU A 762 1.87 -13.51 9.05
C LEU A 762 1.13 -14.84 8.88
N GLY A 763 0.65 -15.40 9.99
CA GLY A 763 -0.26 -16.55 10.00
C GLY A 763 0.31 -17.87 9.49
N SER A 764 -0.58 -18.84 9.38
CA SER A 764 -0.27 -20.21 8.94
C SER A 764 -1.20 -20.60 7.80
N HIS A 765 -0.64 -20.65 6.59
CA HIS A 765 -1.40 -20.78 5.34
C HIS A 765 -1.21 -22.14 4.69
N ARG A 766 -2.15 -22.51 3.81
CA ARG A 766 -2.11 -23.79 3.10
C ARG A 766 -2.34 -23.62 1.61
N VAL A 767 -1.54 -24.35 0.83
CA VAL A 767 -1.71 -24.56 -0.61
C VAL A 767 -1.98 -26.04 -0.82
N SER A 768 -3.27 -26.36 -0.86
CA SER A 768 -3.88 -27.69 -0.98
C SER A 768 -4.37 -27.97 -2.41
N VAL A 769 -3.67 -27.43 -3.41
CA VAL A 769 -3.90 -27.65 -4.83
C VAL A 769 -2.58 -28.07 -5.48
N ASN A 770 -2.64 -28.96 -6.47
CA ASN A 770 -1.44 -29.39 -7.18
C ASN A 770 -0.72 -28.17 -7.77
N THR A 771 0.56 -28.04 -7.46
CA THR A 771 1.37 -26.88 -7.81
C THR A 771 2.57 -27.30 -8.65
N GLN A 772 2.90 -26.53 -9.68
CA GLN A 772 4.09 -26.72 -10.51
C GLN A 772 4.84 -25.41 -10.68
N LEU A 773 6.17 -25.44 -10.66
CA LEU A 773 6.98 -24.26 -10.97
C LEU A 773 7.16 -24.08 -12.48
N ALA A 774 7.05 -22.83 -12.94
CA ALA A 774 7.37 -22.42 -14.31
C ALA A 774 8.76 -21.77 -14.44
N GLY A 775 9.40 -21.44 -13.32
CA GLY A 775 10.75 -20.90 -13.22
C GLY A 775 11.26 -20.95 -11.79
N ASP A 776 12.49 -20.49 -11.56
CA ASP A 776 13.08 -20.42 -10.22
C ASP A 776 12.21 -19.58 -9.27
N LEU A 777 12.03 -20.05 -8.03
CA LEU A 777 11.11 -19.46 -7.05
C LEU A 777 11.79 -19.20 -5.72
N ASN A 778 11.63 -17.98 -5.19
CA ASN A 778 11.92 -17.69 -3.80
C ASN A 778 10.68 -17.93 -2.93
N VAL A 779 10.84 -18.58 -1.79
CA VAL A 779 9.79 -18.77 -0.79
C VAL A 779 10.27 -18.17 0.53
N GLN A 780 9.82 -16.95 0.81
CA GLN A 780 10.11 -16.21 2.02
C GLN A 780 9.02 -16.45 3.05
N VAL A 781 9.43 -16.93 4.22
CA VAL A 781 8.52 -17.12 5.36
C VAL A 781 9.12 -16.41 6.55
N LEU A 782 8.43 -15.38 7.05
CA LEU A 782 8.89 -14.60 8.20
C LEU A 782 8.79 -15.39 9.51
N PRO A 783 9.56 -15.02 10.55
CA PRO A 783 9.50 -15.68 11.85
C PRO A 783 8.06 -15.74 12.40
N GLY A 784 7.66 -16.91 12.93
CA GLY A 784 6.31 -17.14 13.47
C GLY A 784 5.23 -17.41 12.42
N ALA A 785 5.53 -17.26 11.13
CA ALA A 785 4.62 -17.59 10.04
C ALA A 785 4.92 -18.98 9.44
N SER A 786 3.93 -19.56 8.75
CA SER A 786 4.11 -20.81 8.02
C SER A 786 3.30 -20.89 6.73
N VAL A 787 3.82 -21.64 5.77
CA VAL A 787 3.06 -22.11 4.61
C VAL A 787 3.28 -23.60 4.40
N ALA A 788 2.19 -24.32 4.19
CA ALA A 788 2.23 -25.75 3.89
C ALA A 788 1.67 -26.02 2.49
N PHE A 789 2.46 -26.70 1.67
CA PHE A 789 2.01 -27.43 0.49
C PHE A 789 1.62 -28.84 0.95
N ASP A 790 0.32 -29.07 1.05
CA ASP A 790 -0.27 -30.35 1.46
C ASP A 790 -0.98 -31.09 0.30
N ALA A 791 -0.85 -30.55 -0.91
CA ALA A 791 -0.98 -31.24 -2.20
C ALA A 791 0.38 -31.26 -2.93
N ALA A 792 0.48 -31.98 -4.05
CA ALA A 792 1.74 -32.16 -4.76
C ALA A 792 2.35 -30.84 -5.22
N LEU A 793 3.66 -30.64 -4.97
CA LEU A 793 4.47 -29.55 -5.52
C LEU A 793 5.61 -30.14 -6.35
N SER A 794 5.61 -29.88 -7.66
CA SER A 794 6.73 -30.23 -8.56
C SER A 794 7.59 -28.99 -8.84
N LEU A 795 8.90 -29.10 -8.62
CA LEU A 795 9.86 -28.06 -9.04
C LEU A 795 10.04 -28.03 -10.56
N ASN A 796 9.72 -29.11 -11.28
CA ASN A 796 9.82 -29.19 -12.74
C ASN A 796 11.23 -28.79 -13.24
N GLY A 797 12.27 -29.24 -12.54
CA GLY A 797 13.67 -28.93 -12.85
C GLY A 797 14.14 -27.53 -12.45
N ASN A 798 13.32 -26.72 -11.77
CA ASN A 798 13.67 -25.36 -11.34
C ASN A 798 14.23 -25.32 -9.91
N GLN A 799 14.75 -24.16 -9.52
CA GLN A 799 15.26 -23.92 -8.18
C GLN A 799 14.19 -23.36 -7.24
N LEU A 800 14.12 -23.86 -6.01
CA LEU A 800 13.35 -23.29 -4.91
C LEU A 800 14.30 -22.78 -3.83
N THR A 801 14.30 -21.48 -3.58
CA THR A 801 15.10 -20.89 -2.50
C THR A 801 14.22 -20.56 -1.30
N LYS A 802 14.41 -21.28 -0.19
CA LYS A 802 13.76 -21.02 1.09
C LYS A 802 14.47 -19.86 1.80
N LEU A 803 13.72 -18.77 2.01
CA LEU A 803 14.14 -17.57 2.71
C LEU A 803 13.38 -17.41 4.04
N GLY A 804 13.97 -16.66 4.98
CA GLY A 804 13.40 -16.33 6.29
C GLY A 804 13.34 -17.52 7.27
N ALA A 805 13.13 -17.22 8.56
CA ALA A 805 13.14 -18.20 9.65
C ALA A 805 11.79 -18.91 9.89
N GLY A 806 10.72 -18.55 9.17
CA GLY A 806 9.43 -19.23 9.28
C GLY A 806 9.42 -20.61 8.62
N THR A 807 8.36 -21.37 8.83
CA THR A 807 8.25 -22.77 8.37
C THR A 807 7.73 -22.88 6.93
N LEU A 808 8.45 -23.61 6.07
CA LEU A 808 7.93 -24.11 4.80
C LEU A 808 7.75 -25.62 4.91
N SER A 809 6.52 -26.09 4.74
CA SER A 809 6.20 -27.52 4.78
C SER A 809 5.84 -28.03 3.39
N LEU A 810 6.58 -29.01 2.90
CA LEU A 810 6.36 -29.75 1.66
C LEU A 810 5.87 -31.16 2.02
N ALA A 811 4.62 -31.25 2.49
CA ALA A 811 4.15 -32.36 3.31
C ALA A 811 3.75 -33.61 2.51
N THR A 812 3.31 -33.43 1.26
CA THR A 812 2.73 -34.51 0.43
C THR A 812 3.11 -34.32 -1.03
N GLY A 813 3.58 -35.37 -1.69
CA GLY A 813 3.76 -35.42 -3.15
C GLY A 813 4.76 -34.42 -3.70
N PHE A 814 5.80 -34.07 -2.93
CA PHE A 814 6.87 -33.18 -3.38
C PHE A 814 7.81 -33.90 -4.37
N VAL A 815 8.15 -33.25 -5.48
CA VAL A 815 9.03 -33.80 -6.53
C VAL A 815 9.98 -32.71 -7.05
N MET A 816 11.27 -33.02 -7.20
CA MET A 816 12.27 -32.07 -7.71
C MET A 816 12.44 -32.10 -9.24
N ASP A 817 12.30 -33.26 -9.88
CA ASP A 817 12.46 -33.45 -11.33
C ASP A 817 13.82 -32.88 -11.84
N GLY A 818 14.91 -33.11 -11.09
CA GLY A 818 16.24 -32.57 -11.41
C GLY A 818 16.50 -31.13 -10.96
N GLY A 819 15.55 -30.50 -10.25
CA GLY A 819 15.68 -29.14 -9.72
C GLY A 819 16.62 -29.02 -8.52
N ALA A 820 16.61 -27.88 -7.84
CA ALA A 820 17.41 -27.70 -6.62
C ALA A 820 16.65 -26.97 -5.51
N ILE A 821 16.93 -27.30 -4.25
CA ILE A 821 16.50 -26.53 -3.09
C ILE A 821 17.68 -25.73 -2.56
N ARG A 822 17.50 -24.44 -2.31
CA ARG A 822 18.45 -23.61 -1.59
C ARG A 822 17.86 -23.18 -0.26
N SER A 823 18.65 -23.15 0.81
CA SER A 823 18.19 -22.63 2.10
C SER A 823 19.29 -21.89 2.84
N TYR A 824 18.94 -20.80 3.53
CA TYR A 824 19.88 -20.12 4.41
C TYR A 824 20.05 -20.83 5.74
N ALA A 825 21.29 -20.90 6.19
CA ALA A 825 21.70 -21.32 7.53
C ALA A 825 21.05 -20.45 8.62
N ALA A 826 19.95 -20.91 9.21
CA ALA A 826 19.40 -20.33 10.44
C ALA A 826 18.93 -21.46 11.37
N SER A 827 19.11 -21.29 12.68
CA SER A 827 18.75 -22.30 13.69
C SER A 827 17.27 -22.70 13.66
N ASP A 828 16.41 -21.81 13.13
CA ASP A 828 14.95 -21.96 13.14
C ASP A 828 14.32 -22.05 11.73
N ALA A 829 15.10 -21.95 10.64
CA ALA A 829 14.56 -22.06 9.28
C ALA A 829 14.12 -23.49 8.97
N ALA A 830 12.87 -23.82 9.33
CA ALA A 830 12.32 -25.16 9.15
C ALA A 830 11.79 -25.37 7.73
N LEU A 831 12.54 -26.11 6.91
CA LEU A 831 12.01 -26.85 5.77
C LEU A 831 11.54 -28.23 6.26
N TYR A 832 10.27 -28.57 6.07
CA TYR A 832 9.72 -29.89 6.38
C TYR A 832 9.44 -30.68 5.09
N LEU A 833 9.90 -31.93 5.02
CA LEU A 833 9.70 -32.84 3.89
C LEU A 833 8.78 -34.01 4.29
N GLY A 834 7.82 -34.30 3.43
CA GLY A 834 6.95 -35.47 3.50
C GLY A 834 7.72 -36.78 3.28
N ALA A 835 7.18 -37.88 3.81
CA ALA A 835 7.79 -39.21 3.66
C ALA A 835 7.75 -39.77 2.23
N ASP A 836 6.96 -39.15 1.36
CA ASP A 836 6.79 -39.46 -0.06
C ASP A 836 7.54 -38.47 -0.99
N ALA A 837 8.39 -37.61 -0.43
CA ALA A 837 9.21 -36.69 -1.21
C ALA A 837 10.18 -37.45 -2.15
N VAL A 838 10.21 -37.02 -3.42
CA VAL A 838 11.21 -37.44 -4.42
C VAL A 838 12.28 -36.36 -4.47
N LEU A 839 13.51 -36.72 -4.10
CA LEU A 839 14.63 -35.80 -3.87
C LEU A 839 15.69 -35.94 -4.98
N ASP A 840 15.25 -36.09 -6.22
CA ASP A 840 16.07 -36.31 -7.42
C ASP A 840 16.75 -35.03 -7.94
N GLY A 841 17.39 -34.28 -7.03
CA GLY A 841 18.13 -33.06 -7.35
C GLY A 841 18.99 -32.57 -6.18
N ASP A 842 19.52 -31.35 -6.31
CA ASP A 842 20.53 -30.83 -5.39
C ASP A 842 19.92 -30.02 -4.21
N PHE A 843 20.51 -30.15 -3.02
CA PHE A 843 20.30 -29.20 -1.92
C PHE A 843 21.52 -28.29 -1.78
N GLU A 844 21.34 -26.98 -1.74
CA GLU A 844 22.40 -26.00 -1.51
C GLU A 844 22.19 -25.25 -0.19
N LEU A 845 23.18 -25.35 0.71
CA LEU A 845 23.22 -24.53 1.92
C LEU A 845 23.82 -23.16 1.59
N LEU A 846 23.07 -22.10 1.86
CA LEU A 846 23.52 -20.72 1.75
C LEU A 846 23.91 -20.19 3.14
N LEU A 847 25.06 -19.53 3.22
CA LEU A 847 25.40 -18.72 4.40
C LEU A 847 24.93 -17.29 4.18
N ALA A 848 24.55 -16.61 5.26
CA ALA A 848 24.30 -15.19 5.20
C ALA A 848 25.58 -14.45 4.73
N PRO A 849 25.48 -13.33 4.00
CA PRO A 849 26.66 -12.57 3.57
C PRO A 849 27.59 -12.22 4.76
N GLY A 850 28.85 -12.67 4.71
CA GLY A 850 29.83 -12.46 5.78
C GLY A 850 29.78 -13.46 6.94
N GLN A 851 28.80 -14.37 6.97
CA GLN A 851 28.78 -15.49 7.91
C GLN A 851 29.89 -16.48 7.53
N VAL A 852 30.80 -16.72 8.47
CA VAL A 852 31.85 -17.73 8.35
C VAL A 852 31.48 -18.86 9.29
N ALA A 853 31.27 -20.05 8.74
CA ALA A 853 30.94 -21.22 9.54
C ALA A 853 32.14 -21.61 10.44
N GLN A 854 31.85 -21.91 11.69
CA GLN A 854 32.82 -22.22 12.74
C GLN A 854 32.71 -23.68 13.17
N LEU A 855 33.78 -24.22 13.75
CA LEU A 855 33.78 -25.56 14.33
C LEU A 855 32.62 -25.73 15.34
N GLY A 856 31.80 -26.76 15.14
CA GLY A 856 30.63 -27.06 15.96
C GLY A 856 29.34 -26.35 15.51
N ASP A 857 29.38 -25.54 14.45
CA ASP A 857 28.15 -25.01 13.86
C ASP A 857 27.31 -26.16 13.29
N LEU A 858 26.05 -26.23 13.71
CA LEU A 858 25.09 -27.25 13.31
C LEU A 858 23.92 -26.61 12.56
N PHE A 859 23.74 -27.01 11.30
CA PHE A 859 22.67 -26.53 10.44
C PHE A 859 21.67 -27.66 10.18
N ARG A 860 20.43 -27.44 10.58
CA ARG A 860 19.33 -28.33 10.19
C ARG A 860 18.84 -27.91 8.80
N LEU A 861 19.14 -28.72 7.80
CA LEU A 861 18.82 -28.44 6.40
C LEU A 861 17.36 -28.73 6.08
N ALA A 862 16.83 -29.83 6.62
CA ALA A 862 15.44 -30.23 6.50
C ALA A 862 15.03 -31.09 7.70
N SER A 863 13.73 -31.08 8.03
CA SER A 863 13.11 -31.97 9.01
C SER A 863 12.13 -32.91 8.32
N TYR A 864 11.97 -34.13 8.82
CA TYR A 864 11.07 -35.13 8.28
C TYR A 864 10.70 -36.16 9.35
N ALA A 865 9.65 -36.94 9.12
CA ALA A 865 9.35 -38.10 9.98
C ALA A 865 10.04 -39.38 9.49
N ALA A 866 10.22 -39.49 8.17
CA ALA A 866 10.95 -40.51 7.45
C ALA A 866 11.21 -39.97 6.03
N LEU A 867 12.19 -40.52 5.31
CA LEU A 867 12.41 -40.25 3.89
C LEU A 867 12.40 -41.55 3.09
N SER A 868 11.80 -41.52 1.90
CA SER A 868 11.90 -42.60 0.91
C SER A 868 13.07 -42.42 -0.06
N ASP A 869 13.71 -41.25 -0.05
CA ASP A 869 14.71 -40.82 -1.03
C ASP A 869 15.75 -39.87 -0.40
N THR A 870 16.85 -39.60 -1.09
CA THR A 870 17.91 -38.67 -0.65
C THR A 870 18.30 -37.74 -1.79
N PHE A 871 18.76 -36.52 -1.48
CA PHE A 871 19.26 -35.58 -2.50
C PHE A 871 20.40 -36.18 -3.34
N ASP A 872 20.39 -35.90 -4.65
CA ASP A 872 21.45 -36.30 -5.59
C ASP A 872 22.80 -35.65 -5.23
N GLY A 873 22.75 -34.41 -4.74
CA GLY A 873 23.90 -33.65 -4.28
C GLY A 873 23.56 -32.73 -3.11
N ILE A 874 24.52 -32.57 -2.18
CA ILE A 874 24.47 -31.53 -1.16
C ILE A 874 25.62 -30.56 -1.46
N VAL A 875 25.28 -29.37 -1.93
CA VAL A 875 26.20 -28.27 -2.23
C VAL A 875 26.36 -27.43 -0.96
N LEU A 876 27.56 -27.47 -0.39
CA LEU A 876 27.86 -26.75 0.85
C LEU A 876 28.86 -25.60 0.61
N PRO A 877 28.78 -24.52 1.41
CA PRO A 877 29.73 -23.41 1.36
C PRO A 877 31.17 -23.88 1.57
N SER A 878 32.13 -23.22 0.95
CA SER A 878 33.54 -23.51 1.19
C SER A 878 33.93 -23.20 2.63
N LEU A 879 34.59 -24.14 3.29
CA LEU A 879 35.16 -23.95 4.63
C LEU A 879 36.65 -23.60 4.58
N PRO A 880 37.20 -22.97 5.64
CA PRO A 880 38.64 -22.94 5.86
C PRO A 880 39.25 -24.35 5.81
N THR A 881 40.53 -24.46 5.44
CA THR A 881 41.21 -25.75 5.22
C THR A 881 41.23 -26.69 6.42
N GLU A 882 41.08 -26.15 7.63
CA GLU A 882 41.04 -26.90 8.89
C GLU A 882 39.63 -27.43 9.23
N LEU A 883 38.61 -27.11 8.45
CA LEU A 883 37.22 -27.47 8.75
C LEU A 883 36.62 -28.28 7.59
N ALA A 884 35.78 -29.23 7.94
CA ALA A 884 35.06 -30.10 7.02
C ALA A 884 33.56 -30.11 7.37
N TRP A 885 32.73 -30.43 6.38
CA TRP A 885 31.32 -30.69 6.60
C TRP A 885 31.08 -32.16 6.89
N GLU A 886 30.36 -32.45 7.96
CA GLU A 886 29.76 -33.75 8.22
C GLU A 886 28.26 -33.66 7.92
N ILE A 887 27.76 -34.57 7.08
CA ILE A 887 26.35 -34.60 6.67
C ILE A 887 25.72 -35.87 7.26
N GLU A 888 24.65 -35.69 8.02
CA GLU A 888 23.91 -36.79 8.62
C GLU A 888 22.43 -36.76 8.18
N TYR A 889 21.98 -37.86 7.57
CA TYR A 889 20.55 -38.17 7.45
C TYR A 889 20.10 -38.86 8.75
N GLY A 890 19.69 -38.05 9.72
CA GLY A 890 19.22 -38.51 11.03
C GLY A 890 17.82 -39.13 10.98
N VAL A 891 17.30 -39.47 12.16
CA VAL A 891 15.97 -40.10 12.29
C VAL A 891 14.83 -39.15 11.97
N ASP A 892 15.03 -37.84 12.16
CA ASP A 892 14.01 -36.80 12.00
C ASP A 892 14.51 -35.54 11.27
N ALA A 893 15.77 -35.51 10.84
CA ALA A 893 16.36 -34.34 10.18
C ALA A 893 17.59 -34.67 9.34
N LEU A 894 17.79 -33.90 8.27
CA LEU A 894 19.05 -33.79 7.54
C LEU A 894 19.86 -32.66 8.18
N ILE A 895 21.05 -32.99 8.65
CA ILE A 895 21.94 -32.09 9.40
C ILE A 895 23.26 -31.95 8.64
N ALA A 896 23.78 -30.72 8.58
CA ALA A 896 25.16 -30.44 8.23
C ALA A 896 25.87 -29.83 9.44
N GLU A 897 26.91 -30.48 9.93
CA GLU A 897 27.74 -30.01 11.03
C GLU A 897 29.13 -29.62 10.52
N VAL A 898 29.67 -28.53 11.03
CA VAL A 898 31.07 -28.15 10.77
C VAL A 898 31.96 -28.87 11.78
N VAL A 899 32.74 -29.81 11.27
CA VAL A 899 33.69 -30.60 12.05
C VAL A 899 35.13 -30.23 11.68
N ASN A 900 36.09 -30.81 12.38
CA ASN A 900 37.49 -30.62 12.08
C ASN A 900 37.84 -31.38 10.79
N ALA A 901 38.53 -30.74 9.84
CA ALA A 901 39.09 -31.45 8.70
C ALA A 901 40.25 -32.30 9.21
N GLY A 902 40.03 -33.61 9.35
CA GLY A 902 41.09 -34.50 9.83
C GLY A 902 42.34 -34.43 8.95
N LEU A 903 43.53 -34.54 9.56
CA LEU A 903 44.79 -34.41 8.84
C LEU A 903 45.00 -35.60 7.90
N PRO A 904 45.40 -35.41 6.64
CA PRO A 904 45.74 -36.53 5.77
C PRO A 904 46.81 -37.42 6.42
N GLY A 905 46.47 -38.69 6.69
CA GLY A 905 47.34 -39.62 7.42
C GLY A 905 47.03 -39.81 8.90
N ASP A 906 46.14 -39.00 9.50
CA ASP A 906 45.60 -39.15 10.86
C ASP A 906 44.47 -40.18 10.83
N PHE A 907 44.84 -41.45 10.77
CA PHE A 907 43.93 -42.58 10.57
C PHE A 907 43.08 -42.91 11.81
N ASN A 908 43.41 -42.36 12.98
CA ASN A 908 42.58 -42.48 14.19
C ASN A 908 41.75 -41.23 14.50
N ASN A 909 41.94 -40.15 13.73
CA ASN A 909 41.27 -38.86 13.83
C ASN A 909 41.44 -38.18 15.21
N ASP A 910 42.62 -38.31 15.82
CA ASP A 910 42.95 -37.69 17.11
C ASP A 910 43.56 -36.29 17.01
N GLY A 911 43.71 -35.78 15.77
CA GLY A 911 44.22 -34.46 15.45
C GLY A 911 45.74 -34.39 15.30
N SER A 912 46.43 -35.53 15.35
CA SER A 912 47.88 -35.64 15.15
C SER A 912 48.21 -36.80 14.21
N VAL A 913 49.08 -36.59 13.23
CA VAL A 913 49.59 -37.68 12.39
C VAL A 913 50.83 -38.28 13.07
N ASP A 914 50.65 -39.36 13.83
CA ASP A 914 51.71 -39.93 14.65
C ASP A 914 51.82 -41.47 14.55
N ALA A 915 52.55 -42.10 15.49
CA ALA A 915 52.79 -43.53 15.45
C ALA A 915 51.53 -44.38 15.71
N ALA A 916 50.47 -43.81 16.31
CA ALA A 916 49.18 -44.45 16.50
C ALA A 916 48.49 -44.68 15.15
N ASP A 917 48.56 -43.73 14.22
CA ASP A 917 47.98 -43.87 12.88
C ASP A 917 48.66 -44.95 12.07
N TYR A 918 49.99 -45.06 12.21
CA TYR A 918 50.72 -46.17 11.61
C TYR A 918 50.17 -47.52 12.05
N THR A 919 49.77 -47.66 13.32
CA THR A 919 49.19 -48.91 13.80
C THR A 919 47.82 -49.16 13.19
N VAL A 920 46.99 -48.12 13.02
CA VAL A 920 45.70 -48.22 12.34
C VAL A 920 45.88 -48.68 10.89
N TRP A 921 46.80 -48.08 10.14
CA TRP A 921 47.10 -48.51 8.77
C TRP A 921 47.59 -49.95 8.70
N ARG A 922 48.58 -50.29 9.53
CA ARG A 922 49.21 -51.61 9.52
C ARG A 922 48.20 -52.70 9.84
N ASP A 923 47.33 -52.47 10.83
CA ASP A 923 46.36 -53.45 11.29
C ASP A 923 45.23 -53.65 10.27
N ASN A 924 45.02 -52.69 9.36
CA ASN A 924 44.04 -52.75 8.28
C ASN A 924 44.65 -52.98 6.88
N PHE A 925 45.94 -53.31 6.77
CA PHE A 925 46.60 -53.52 5.47
C PHE A 925 45.94 -54.65 4.68
N GLY A 926 45.47 -54.35 3.47
CA GLY A 926 44.74 -55.26 2.59
C GLY A 926 43.23 -55.37 2.86
N ALA A 927 42.68 -54.62 3.83
CA ALA A 927 41.25 -54.60 4.10
C ALA A 927 40.45 -53.84 3.01
N ALA A 928 39.16 -54.16 2.93
CA ALA A 928 38.22 -53.61 1.95
C ALA A 928 37.37 -52.43 2.48
N GLY A 929 37.62 -51.99 3.73
CA GLY A 929 37.08 -50.73 4.25
C GLY A 929 38.13 -49.62 4.13
N PRO A 930 37.74 -48.36 3.87
CA PRO A 930 38.67 -47.23 3.82
C PRO A 930 39.20 -46.87 5.22
N LEU A 931 40.30 -46.12 5.28
CA LEU A 931 40.77 -45.48 6.52
C LEU A 931 40.17 -44.08 6.64
N LEU A 932 40.01 -43.59 7.87
CA LEU A 932 39.73 -42.17 8.11
C LEU A 932 40.89 -41.33 7.56
N ASN A 933 40.61 -40.12 7.08
CA ASN A 933 41.62 -39.17 6.59
C ASN A 933 42.64 -39.77 5.59
N ASP A 934 42.19 -40.70 4.74
CA ASP A 934 43.01 -41.39 3.73
C ASP A 934 43.31 -40.54 2.48
N GLY A 935 42.91 -39.28 2.46
CA GLY A 935 43.13 -38.38 1.33
C GLY A 935 42.44 -38.85 0.04
N GLY A 936 41.37 -39.65 0.12
CA GLY A 936 40.64 -40.19 -1.02
C GLY A 936 41.33 -41.38 -1.70
N LEU A 937 42.28 -42.03 -1.02
CA LEU A 937 43.00 -43.18 -1.57
C LEU A 937 42.13 -44.43 -1.70
N GLY A 938 41.06 -44.55 -0.91
CA GLY A 938 40.05 -45.59 -1.03
C GLY A 938 40.59 -47.00 -0.74
N VAL A 939 40.04 -48.01 -1.41
CA VAL A 939 40.30 -49.42 -1.10
C VAL A 939 40.94 -50.15 -2.28
N PRO A 940 41.78 -51.19 -2.05
CA PRO A 940 42.19 -51.73 -0.76
C PRO A 940 43.28 -50.90 -0.05
N ILE A 941 43.29 -50.94 1.28
CA ILE A 941 44.31 -50.26 2.09
C ILE A 941 45.69 -50.84 1.77
N GLY A 942 46.63 -49.99 1.36
CA GLY A 942 47.89 -50.44 0.78
C GLY A 942 49.03 -49.45 0.95
N SER A 943 50.07 -49.60 0.12
CA SER A 943 51.30 -48.78 0.21
C SER A 943 51.04 -47.28 0.02
N ALA A 944 50.03 -46.89 -0.78
CA ALA A 944 49.69 -45.48 -0.96
C ALA A 944 49.25 -44.80 0.36
N HIS A 945 48.57 -45.54 1.24
CA HIS A 945 48.11 -45.02 2.54
C HIS A 945 49.30 -44.85 3.50
N TYR A 946 50.24 -45.79 3.47
CA TYR A 946 51.50 -45.64 4.20
C TYR A 946 52.31 -44.42 3.75
N GLU A 947 52.37 -44.20 2.43
CA GLU A 947 53.03 -43.03 1.85
C GLU A 947 52.35 -41.72 2.25
N LEU A 948 51.01 -41.70 2.35
CA LEU A 948 50.24 -40.57 2.87
C LEU A 948 50.56 -40.29 4.34
N TRP A 949 50.48 -41.30 5.21
CA TRP A 949 50.84 -41.17 6.61
C TRP A 949 52.28 -40.67 6.77
N ARG A 950 53.23 -41.29 6.07
CA ARG A 950 54.65 -40.92 6.15
C ARG A 950 54.90 -39.49 5.65
N GLY A 951 54.18 -39.06 4.63
CA GLY A 951 54.28 -37.73 4.05
C GLY A 951 53.82 -36.62 4.99
N ASN A 952 52.91 -36.95 5.92
CA ASN A 952 52.31 -36.00 6.87
C ASN A 952 52.72 -36.29 8.33
N PHE A 953 53.65 -37.22 8.57
CA PHE A 953 54.05 -37.61 9.93
C PHE A 953 54.62 -36.43 10.71
N GLY A 954 54.01 -36.13 11.85
CA GLY A 954 54.33 -34.99 12.71
C GLY A 954 53.50 -33.73 12.44
N GLU A 955 52.59 -33.75 11.46
CA GLU A 955 51.56 -32.72 11.33
C GLU A 955 50.58 -32.82 12.51
N THR A 956 50.19 -31.67 13.05
CA THR A 956 49.23 -31.56 14.16
C THR A 956 48.29 -30.41 13.86
N LEU A 957 47.00 -30.59 14.11
CA LEU A 957 46.04 -29.50 13.99
C LEU A 957 46.43 -28.48 15.05
N GLY A 958 46.91 -27.32 14.61
CA GLY A 958 47.34 -26.26 15.52
C GLY A 958 46.21 -25.95 16.48
N ALA A 959 46.49 -25.91 17.79
CA ALA A 959 45.48 -25.61 18.79
C ALA A 959 44.76 -24.32 18.40
N LEU A 960 43.54 -24.46 17.87
CA LEU A 960 42.63 -23.35 17.70
C LEU A 960 42.52 -22.74 19.09
N ASN A 961 42.94 -21.48 19.23
CA ASN A 961 42.64 -20.73 20.43
C ASN A 961 41.12 -20.78 20.55
N ALA A 962 40.62 -21.62 21.45
CA ALA A 962 39.32 -21.41 22.04
C ALA A 962 39.40 -20.02 22.64
N SER A 963 38.93 -19.00 21.92
CA SER A 963 38.41 -17.82 22.57
C SER A 963 37.30 -18.37 23.44
N SER A 964 37.61 -18.54 24.72
CA SER A 964 36.61 -18.81 25.74
C SER A 964 35.53 -17.74 25.57
N ALA A 965 34.40 -18.10 24.97
CA ALA A 965 33.18 -17.38 25.22
C ALA A 965 33.07 -17.29 26.75
N PRO A 966 32.87 -16.11 27.34
CA PRO A 966 32.64 -16.02 28.77
C PRO A 966 31.41 -16.88 29.06
N VAL A 967 31.64 -18.02 29.68
CA VAL A 967 30.59 -18.79 30.33
C VAL A 967 29.89 -17.81 31.28
N PRO A 968 28.56 -17.65 31.25
CA PRO A 968 27.88 -16.93 32.30
C PRO A 968 28.14 -17.69 33.59
N GLU A 969 29.11 -17.23 34.38
CA GLU A 969 29.28 -17.73 35.73
C GLU A 969 27.97 -17.43 36.47
N PRO A 970 27.32 -18.42 37.12
CA PRO A 970 26.37 -18.12 38.16
C PRO A 970 27.16 -17.32 39.18
N GLY A 971 26.91 -16.02 39.26
CA GLY A 971 27.79 -15.07 39.91
C GLY A 971 28.28 -15.60 41.25
N ALA A 972 29.59 -15.75 41.40
CA ALA A 972 30.20 -16.08 42.70
C ALA A 972 29.78 -15.07 43.79
N ILE A 973 29.33 -13.87 43.38
CA ILE A 973 28.69 -12.85 44.22
C ILE A 973 27.31 -13.30 44.75
N ALA A 974 26.51 -14.04 43.99
CA ALA A 974 25.23 -14.60 44.45
C ALA A 974 25.42 -15.74 45.47
N LEU A 975 26.47 -16.57 45.31
CA LEU A 975 26.85 -17.59 46.31
C LEU A 975 27.53 -16.99 47.55
N LEU A 976 28.27 -15.89 47.43
CA LEU A 976 28.77 -15.13 48.59
C LEU A 976 27.65 -14.43 49.34
N LEU A 977 26.64 -13.88 48.64
CA LEU A 977 25.47 -13.25 49.25
C LEU A 977 24.54 -14.28 49.90
N LEU A 978 24.37 -15.47 49.32
CA LEU A 978 23.60 -16.57 49.93
C LEU A 978 24.30 -17.18 51.16
N THR A 979 25.64 -17.24 51.19
CA THR A 979 26.40 -17.69 52.37
C THR A 979 26.47 -16.63 53.47
N LEU A 980 26.52 -15.33 53.13
CA LEU A 980 26.41 -14.23 54.08
C LEU A 980 24.99 -14.08 54.65
N LEU A 981 23.95 -14.31 53.86
CA LEU A 981 22.54 -14.32 54.33
C LEU A 981 22.22 -15.56 55.20
N ALA A 982 22.85 -16.71 54.92
CA ALA A 982 22.73 -17.91 55.75
C ALA A 982 23.46 -17.78 57.11
N GLN A 983 24.52 -16.97 57.22
CA GLN A 983 25.18 -16.69 58.51
C GLN A 983 24.47 -15.64 59.38
N VAL A 984 23.57 -14.84 58.81
CA VAL A 984 22.75 -13.89 59.59
C VAL A 984 21.49 -14.56 60.18
N HIS A 985 21.02 -15.68 59.63
CA HIS A 985 19.90 -16.45 60.19
C HIS A 985 20.27 -17.47 61.28
N SER A 986 21.55 -17.85 61.45
CA SER A 986 21.97 -18.80 62.50
C SER A 986 22.39 -18.15 63.83
N ARG A 987 22.14 -16.83 64.01
CA ARG A 987 22.40 -16.13 65.28
C ARG A 987 21.19 -15.46 65.93
N ARG A 988 19.96 -15.71 65.47
CA ARG A 988 18.75 -15.39 66.25
C ARG A 988 17.67 -16.46 66.11
N ARG A 989 17.60 -17.27 67.17
CA ARG A 989 16.64 -18.34 67.54
C ARG A 989 17.02 -19.75 67.14
#